data_AF-A0A410S3H5-F1
#
_entry.id   AF-A0A410S3H5-F1
#
_cell.length_a   1.000
_cell.length_b   1.000
_cell.length_c   1.000
_cell.angle_alpha   90.00
_cell.angle_beta   90.00
_cell.angle_gamma   90.00
#
_symmetry.space_group_name_H-M   'P 1'
#
loop_
_entity.id
_entity.type
_entity.pdbx_description
1 polymer ?
#
loop_
_entity_poly.entity_id
_entity_poly.type
_entity_poly.pdbx_seq_one_letter_code
_entity_poly.pdbx_strand_id
1 'polypeptide(L)'
;MGWLTVLLLPVSAQAQEPLGHLAVPAFLKKLSPEAVLAERVAALEATSGIVLRGGAARDASLVLDVEAGLAALPPAMRRPPGGRLEFVLHAEPAPLGLGDGTEARPDWSEQRARFHLYRYAPSEERRATLRLSRLTDTEAEQLWRRRAVVHAVMQRWDDARGWSRRPQWRRLDGWLLPFERPLTWKESASITYAGAFSRARGQASASLDLVTFAEELFVPVESLRPDALPEDDQVRCQELSKTRALSEFISEARLGNLPARGDCPAFDTWAEADALSHLEVLLVAATGRQPQSLFGHLLLRPVWREGATVQGPGFERVVQLVALTGMEEKGLGYLMKGMTGGYSTVFLTGTLGDVTHESLELEQRTIRRFRLNLTPGESQRMLERIWELERRGYLGYYFFTDNCAAALLFLLNGSLEHGRHVSAPGMLWVLPTATLDTLAKTNVVDANGRKVPLLEHVPDALESTGDRARRALVEEERLLTKLASLLPSTALAPLHHVHRRLQSPEPGVRRQAYEQLPHAVTTALDAAPPSARAEVREALHAWVAHAVRVERAAVDQAEGEKLAIERERLVALDLKGQGGAAQGVKDRQLLFEREDAMQRKLAVLDRTALLQQALDTAIKRLPTPDELKALVRAEHTEAAFVAATEAQGALNDGPLADVEPRAFLAKDHEQKVETETTWARGALRESGAARTVVSGGVDFPEVGAARPVVSLRTSAMNEALGDARLHGFQSSSELRVLDGELSVEPRWGVPRILGSRLTLVGYRTLMPELPQQQRSFSDALGWGAEAKMSTDIGRPLPYRATVEAEALGVVAASERFDTFLAVGLGAQATMAWSPTETVPTVGPRLSLAHRLGLPGPGNSALRLEATYVPSWRTGITPGFTHEADATLQVEWYLGRLSRWSVLLTPRAQVHWEGTLASWAGPGRSLASLPEGLARHRLALGVELR
;
A
#
# COMPACT_ATOMS: atom_id res chain seq x y z
N MET A 1 -46.73 -46.84 31.23
CA MET A 1 -47.97 -46.57 30.47
C MET A 1 -47.56 -45.96 29.12
N GLY A 2 -47.92 -46.61 27.99
CA GLY A 2 -47.91 -46.06 26.61
C GLY A 2 -46.54 -45.72 25.98
N TRP A 3 -45.74 -46.68 25.45
CA TRP A 3 -45.60 -47.06 24.01
C TRP A 3 -44.94 -45.98 23.12
N LEU A 4 -43.62 -46.00 22.85
CA LEU A 4 -42.81 -46.71 21.81
C LEU A 4 -42.94 -46.21 20.33
N THR A 5 -41.86 -45.54 19.88
CA THR A 5 -41.06 -45.74 18.64
C THR A 5 -41.67 -45.46 17.24
N VAL A 6 -40.96 -44.65 16.42
CA VAL A 6 -40.38 -45.01 15.08
C VAL A 6 -39.70 -43.79 14.38
N LEU A 7 -38.59 -44.11 13.71
CA LEU A 7 -37.61 -43.31 12.95
C LEU A 7 -38.05 -42.93 11.51
N LEU A 8 -37.43 -41.83 11.02
CA LEU A 8 -36.80 -41.57 9.70
C LEU A 8 -37.59 -41.31 8.39
N LEU A 9 -37.16 -40.19 7.75
CA LEU A 9 -37.21 -39.71 6.34
C LEU A 9 -38.45 -38.93 5.86
N PRO A 10 -38.31 -38.03 4.86
CA PRO A 10 -37.42 -36.87 4.76
C PRO A 10 -38.25 -35.55 4.58
N VAL A 11 -37.74 -34.41 5.03
CA VAL A 11 -38.35 -33.10 4.73
C VAL A 11 -38.12 -32.80 3.26
N SER A 12 -39.19 -33.00 2.49
CA SER A 12 -39.28 -32.70 1.07
C SER A 12 -39.23 -31.18 0.89
N ALA A 13 -38.50 -30.75 -0.14
CA ALA A 13 -38.44 -29.38 -0.61
C ALA A 13 -39.83 -28.71 -0.59
N GLN A 14 -39.95 -27.61 0.15
CA GLN A 14 -41.01 -26.65 -0.07
C GLN A 14 -40.74 -26.01 -1.43
N ALA A 15 -41.37 -26.59 -2.46
CA ALA A 15 -41.61 -25.93 -3.72
C ALA A 15 -42.33 -24.60 -3.41
N GLN A 16 -41.67 -23.49 -3.73
CA GLN A 16 -42.33 -22.21 -3.87
C GLN A 16 -43.49 -22.40 -4.86
N GLU A 17 -44.69 -22.09 -4.40
CA GLU A 17 -45.88 -22.02 -5.24
C GLU A 17 -45.59 -21.12 -6.47
N PRO A 18 -45.99 -21.54 -7.68
CA PRO A 18 -45.93 -20.66 -8.83
C PRO A 18 -46.89 -19.49 -8.58
N LEU A 19 -46.36 -18.28 -8.71
CA LEU A 19 -47.04 -17.01 -8.96
C LEU A 19 -48.56 -17.17 -9.07
N GLY A 20 -49.26 -16.79 -7.99
CA GLY A 20 -50.70 -16.65 -8.01
C GLY A 20 -51.11 -15.84 -9.22
N HIS A 21 -51.80 -16.48 -10.16
CA HIS A 21 -52.56 -15.82 -11.20
C HIS A 21 -53.40 -14.74 -10.51
N LEU A 22 -53.18 -13.48 -10.88
CA LEU A 22 -54.14 -12.41 -10.60
C LEU A 22 -55.50 -12.93 -11.07
N ALA A 23 -56.37 -13.28 -10.12
CA ALA A 23 -57.69 -13.80 -10.40
C ALA A 23 -58.44 -12.71 -11.17
N VAL A 24 -58.60 -12.92 -12.47
CA VAL A 24 -59.40 -12.08 -13.35
C VAL A 24 -60.80 -11.98 -12.72
N PRO A 25 -61.28 -10.78 -12.35
CA PRO A 25 -62.63 -10.57 -11.83
C PRO A 25 -63.66 -11.31 -12.70
N ALA A 26 -64.63 -11.98 -12.08
CA ALA A 26 -65.58 -12.85 -12.79
C ALA A 26 -66.38 -12.15 -13.92
N PHE A 27 -66.42 -10.81 -13.97
CA PHE A 27 -67.05 -10.04 -15.04
C PHE A 27 -66.21 -9.94 -16.33
N LEU A 28 -64.89 -10.16 -16.26
CA LEU A 28 -63.96 -10.04 -17.40
C LEU A 28 -63.98 -11.26 -18.34
N LYS A 29 -64.60 -12.38 -17.94
CA LYS A 29 -64.80 -13.55 -18.82
C LYS A 29 -65.79 -13.33 -19.98
N LYS A 30 -66.44 -12.16 -20.06
CA LYS A 30 -67.36 -11.77 -21.15
C LYS A 30 -66.84 -10.64 -22.06
N LEU A 31 -65.61 -10.16 -21.84
CA LEU A 31 -65.04 -9.03 -22.58
C LEU A 31 -64.11 -9.49 -23.71
N SER A 32 -64.08 -8.73 -24.82
CA SER A 32 -63.16 -9.00 -25.93
C SER A 32 -61.69 -8.78 -25.48
N PRO A 33 -60.70 -9.45 -26.09
CA PRO A 33 -59.28 -9.25 -25.75
C PRO A 33 -58.83 -7.78 -25.78
N GLU A 34 -59.40 -6.98 -26.69
CA GLU A 34 -59.13 -5.53 -26.78
C GLU A 34 -59.69 -4.76 -25.58
N ALA A 35 -60.86 -5.13 -25.07
CA ALA A 35 -61.44 -4.49 -23.88
C ALA A 35 -60.65 -4.83 -22.61
N VAL A 36 -60.15 -6.05 -22.48
CA VAL A 36 -59.26 -6.46 -21.38
C VAL A 36 -57.94 -5.67 -21.42
N LEU A 37 -57.36 -5.49 -22.61
CA LEU A 37 -56.13 -4.71 -22.78
C LEU A 37 -56.34 -3.23 -22.42
N ALA A 38 -57.46 -2.64 -22.86
CA ALA A 38 -57.81 -1.26 -22.54
C ALA A 38 -58.00 -1.03 -21.03
N GLU A 39 -58.62 -1.99 -20.31
CA GLU A 39 -58.77 -1.91 -18.85
C GLU A 39 -57.42 -1.99 -18.13
N ARG A 40 -56.51 -2.85 -18.59
CA ARG A 40 -55.15 -2.93 -18.05
C ARG A 40 -54.35 -1.65 -18.24
N VAL A 41 -54.42 -1.04 -19.43
CA VAL A 41 -53.81 0.27 -19.69
C VAL A 41 -54.40 1.35 -18.79
N ALA A 42 -55.72 1.38 -18.61
CA ALA A 42 -56.39 2.32 -17.71
C ALA A 42 -55.97 2.11 -16.24
N ALA A 43 -55.80 0.85 -15.81
CA ALA A 43 -55.32 0.52 -14.48
C ALA A 43 -53.89 1.02 -14.25
N LEU A 44 -52.97 0.81 -15.20
CA LEU A 44 -51.59 1.33 -15.14
C LEU A 44 -51.55 2.85 -14.93
N GLU A 45 -52.41 3.59 -15.63
CA GLU A 45 -52.51 5.05 -15.49
C GLU A 45 -53.09 5.45 -14.13
N ALA A 46 -54.14 4.75 -13.67
CA ALA A 46 -54.82 5.08 -12.42
C ALA A 46 -53.99 4.74 -11.16
N THR A 47 -53.35 3.57 -11.13
CA THR A 47 -52.65 3.07 -9.92
C THR A 47 -51.20 3.51 -9.87
N SER A 48 -50.52 3.48 -11.01
CA SER A 48 -49.05 3.65 -11.10
C SER A 48 -48.68 4.98 -11.76
N GLY A 49 -49.64 5.70 -12.35
CA GLY A 49 -49.37 6.94 -13.09
C GLY A 49 -48.63 6.72 -14.40
N ILE A 50 -48.62 5.48 -14.92
CA ILE A 50 -47.95 5.12 -16.17
C ILE A 50 -48.93 5.25 -17.33
N VAL A 51 -48.55 6.02 -18.34
CA VAL A 51 -49.38 6.34 -19.50
C VAL A 51 -48.85 5.62 -20.73
N LEU A 52 -49.70 4.83 -21.39
CA LEU A 52 -49.42 4.21 -22.68
C LEU A 52 -50.42 4.76 -23.70
N ARG A 53 -49.95 5.24 -24.86
CA ARG A 53 -50.81 5.82 -25.91
C ARG A 53 -50.49 5.23 -27.28
N GLY A 54 -51.45 5.35 -28.21
CA GLY A 54 -51.25 5.05 -29.62
C GLY A 54 -50.80 3.61 -29.88
N GLY A 55 -49.59 3.44 -30.44
CA GLY A 55 -48.99 2.13 -30.68
C GLY A 55 -48.68 1.35 -29.39
N ALA A 56 -48.21 2.04 -28.35
CA ALA A 56 -47.82 1.41 -27.09
C ALA A 56 -49.02 0.83 -26.32
N ALA A 57 -50.20 1.48 -26.39
CA ALA A 57 -51.42 1.00 -25.75
C ALA A 57 -52.06 -0.22 -26.44
N ARG A 58 -51.72 -0.45 -27.73
CA ARG A 58 -52.25 -1.56 -28.54
C ARG A 58 -51.34 -2.78 -28.57
N ASP A 59 -50.11 -2.66 -28.07
CA ASP A 59 -49.13 -3.74 -27.99
C ASP A 59 -49.31 -4.53 -26.70
N ALA A 60 -49.97 -5.69 -26.79
CA ALA A 60 -50.29 -6.52 -25.63
C ALA A 60 -49.05 -7.09 -24.91
N SER A 61 -47.96 -7.39 -25.63
CA SER A 61 -46.73 -7.88 -25.02
C SER A 61 -46.01 -6.77 -24.27
N LEU A 62 -45.99 -5.55 -24.83
CA LEU A 62 -45.44 -4.39 -24.15
C LEU A 62 -46.21 -4.07 -22.85
N VAL A 63 -47.54 -4.12 -22.85
CA VAL A 63 -48.34 -3.89 -21.63
C VAL A 63 -48.01 -4.94 -20.55
N LEU A 64 -47.85 -6.21 -20.93
CA LEU A 64 -47.41 -7.28 -20.03
C LEU A 64 -46.03 -7.03 -19.43
N ASP A 65 -45.05 -6.63 -20.25
CA ASP A 65 -43.69 -6.35 -19.78
C ASP A 65 -43.62 -5.09 -18.91
N VAL A 66 -44.45 -4.08 -19.19
CA VAL A 66 -44.59 -2.89 -18.32
C VAL A 66 -45.12 -3.27 -16.94
N GLU A 67 -46.18 -4.07 -16.90
CA GLU A 67 -46.73 -4.57 -15.62
C GLU A 67 -45.70 -5.43 -14.86
N ALA A 68 -45.00 -6.33 -15.55
CA ALA A 68 -43.98 -7.18 -14.95
C ALA A 68 -42.79 -6.36 -14.41
N GLY A 69 -42.32 -5.37 -15.17
CA GLY A 69 -41.25 -4.46 -14.74
C GLY A 69 -41.64 -3.63 -13.52
N LEU A 70 -42.90 -3.16 -13.42
CA LEU A 70 -43.40 -2.49 -12.22
C LEU A 70 -43.54 -3.46 -11.05
N ALA A 71 -44.01 -4.68 -11.30
CA ALA A 71 -44.21 -5.69 -10.26
C ALA A 71 -42.90 -6.09 -9.57
N ALA A 72 -41.77 -6.04 -10.30
CA ALA A 72 -40.43 -6.28 -9.78
C ALA A 72 -39.97 -5.26 -8.73
N LEU A 73 -40.55 -4.05 -8.73
CA LEU A 73 -40.25 -3.01 -7.75
C LEU A 73 -41.13 -3.15 -6.50
N PRO A 74 -40.64 -2.70 -5.32
CA PRO A 74 -41.45 -2.59 -4.11
C PRO A 74 -42.76 -1.84 -4.38
N PRO A 75 -43.90 -2.25 -3.78
CA PRO A 75 -45.21 -1.66 -4.08
C PRO A 75 -45.26 -0.13 -3.98
N ALA A 76 -44.57 0.47 -3.02
CA ALA A 76 -44.51 1.93 -2.84
C ALA A 76 -43.70 2.66 -3.93
N MET A 77 -42.84 1.95 -4.67
CA MET A 77 -42.02 2.52 -5.74
C MET A 77 -42.71 2.50 -7.11
N ARG A 78 -43.77 1.70 -7.27
CA ARG A 78 -44.47 1.49 -8.55
C ARG A 78 -45.15 2.75 -9.09
N ARG A 79 -45.36 3.76 -8.24
CA ARG A 79 -45.82 5.10 -8.63
C ARG A 79 -44.66 6.09 -8.51
N PRO A 80 -43.89 6.33 -9.58
CA PRO A 80 -42.73 7.22 -9.51
C PRO A 80 -43.12 8.68 -9.22
N PRO A 81 -42.24 9.46 -8.58
CA PRO A 81 -42.45 10.88 -8.31
C PRO A 81 -42.41 11.70 -9.60
N GLY A 82 -42.98 12.93 -9.57
CA GLY A 82 -42.97 13.87 -10.70
C GLY A 82 -44.21 13.85 -11.60
N GLY A 83 -45.28 13.13 -11.23
CA GLY A 83 -46.52 13.07 -12.00
C GLY A 83 -46.58 11.89 -12.99
N ARG A 84 -47.37 12.03 -14.06
CA ARG A 84 -47.56 10.96 -15.05
C ARG A 84 -46.27 10.68 -15.83
N LEU A 85 -46.00 9.42 -16.12
CA LEU A 85 -44.86 8.95 -16.93
C LEU A 85 -45.39 8.25 -18.18
N GLU A 86 -45.17 8.83 -19.36
CA GLU A 86 -45.60 8.26 -20.63
C GLU A 86 -44.48 7.44 -21.28
N PHE A 87 -44.75 6.19 -21.66
CA PHE A 87 -43.84 5.42 -22.51
C PHE A 87 -44.22 5.59 -23.99
N VAL A 88 -43.27 6.10 -24.78
CA VAL A 88 -43.43 6.35 -26.21
C VAL A 88 -42.71 5.25 -26.99
N LEU A 89 -43.46 4.46 -27.74
CA LEU A 89 -42.90 3.37 -28.55
C LEU A 89 -42.52 3.85 -29.95
N HIS A 90 -41.27 3.60 -30.33
CA HIS A 90 -40.72 3.88 -31.65
C HIS A 90 -40.52 2.59 -32.45
N ALA A 91 -40.77 2.67 -33.75
CA ALA A 91 -40.58 1.56 -34.68
C ALA A 91 -39.13 1.46 -35.19
N GLU A 92 -38.21 2.29 -34.73
CA GLU A 92 -36.80 2.20 -35.12
C GLU A 92 -36.07 1.21 -34.19
N PRO A 93 -35.16 0.36 -34.72
CA PRO A 93 -34.37 -0.52 -33.88
C PRO A 93 -33.28 0.25 -33.12
N ALA A 94 -33.08 -0.10 -31.85
CA ALA A 94 -31.98 0.40 -31.04
C ALA A 94 -31.39 -0.71 -30.15
N PRO A 95 -30.07 -0.68 -29.87
CA PRO A 95 -29.44 -1.62 -28.97
C PRO A 95 -30.17 -1.68 -27.62
N LEU A 96 -30.50 -2.88 -27.16
CA LEU A 96 -31.23 -3.12 -25.91
C LEU A 96 -32.65 -2.52 -25.86
N GLY A 97 -33.17 -2.03 -27.00
CA GLY A 97 -34.50 -1.38 -27.09
C GLY A 97 -34.57 -0.01 -26.40
N LEU A 98 -33.43 0.62 -26.13
CA LEU A 98 -33.32 1.89 -25.41
C LEU A 98 -32.67 2.98 -26.25
N GLY A 99 -32.92 4.23 -25.88
CA GLY A 99 -32.21 5.38 -26.45
C GLY A 99 -30.72 5.40 -26.07
N ASP A 100 -29.96 6.25 -26.75
CA ASP A 100 -28.56 6.53 -26.43
C ASP A 100 -28.36 7.91 -25.80
N GLY A 101 -29.45 8.67 -25.61
CA GLY A 101 -29.44 10.00 -25.03
C GLY A 101 -29.06 11.11 -26.02
N THR A 102 -28.85 10.78 -27.29
CA THR A 102 -28.64 11.77 -28.35
C THR A 102 -29.94 12.45 -28.74
N GLU A 103 -29.86 13.60 -29.42
CA GLU A 103 -31.07 14.29 -29.94
C GLU A 103 -31.83 13.42 -30.96
N ALA A 104 -31.13 12.54 -31.68
CA ALA A 104 -31.74 11.62 -32.64
C ALA A 104 -32.48 10.45 -31.96
N ARG A 105 -31.93 9.93 -30.85
CA ARG A 105 -32.53 8.83 -30.08
C ARG A 105 -32.52 9.13 -28.56
N PRO A 106 -33.35 10.08 -28.11
CA PRO A 106 -33.38 10.48 -26.71
C PRO A 106 -34.02 9.39 -25.85
N ASP A 107 -33.52 9.16 -24.63
CA ASP A 107 -34.23 8.31 -23.65
C ASP A 107 -35.42 9.03 -23.04
N TRP A 108 -35.25 10.34 -22.82
CA TRP A 108 -36.19 11.19 -22.11
C TRP A 108 -36.51 12.44 -22.93
N SER A 109 -37.77 12.85 -22.90
CA SER A 109 -38.19 14.17 -23.35
C SER A 109 -39.15 14.82 -22.35
N GLU A 110 -39.49 16.10 -22.58
CA GLU A 110 -40.41 16.87 -21.74
C GLU A 110 -40.07 16.83 -20.24
N GLN A 111 -38.82 17.12 -19.89
CA GLN A 111 -38.34 17.16 -18.49
C GLN A 111 -38.65 15.86 -17.70
N ARG A 112 -38.36 14.71 -18.32
CA ARG A 112 -38.61 13.37 -17.75
C ARG A 112 -40.09 13.01 -17.57
N ALA A 113 -40.98 13.61 -18.36
CA ALA A 113 -42.38 13.18 -18.46
C ALA A 113 -42.59 12.03 -19.46
N ARG A 114 -41.75 11.95 -20.51
CA ARG A 114 -41.83 10.90 -21.53
C ARG A 114 -40.54 10.09 -21.60
N PHE A 115 -40.66 8.77 -21.53
CA PHE A 115 -39.57 7.82 -21.74
C PHE A 115 -39.74 7.10 -23.08
N HIS A 116 -38.69 7.05 -23.89
CA HIS A 116 -38.74 6.52 -25.24
C HIS A 116 -38.24 5.07 -25.29
N LEU A 117 -39.06 4.18 -25.83
CA LEU A 117 -38.76 2.78 -26.06
C LEU A 117 -38.61 2.53 -27.55
N TYR A 118 -37.61 1.77 -27.94
CA TYR A 118 -37.29 1.44 -29.33
C TYR A 118 -37.47 -0.06 -29.57
N ARG A 119 -37.56 -0.46 -30.84
CA ARG A 119 -37.56 -1.91 -31.16
C ARG A 119 -36.22 -2.50 -30.71
N TYR A 120 -36.27 -3.63 -30.00
CA TYR A 120 -35.08 -4.31 -29.52
C TYR A 120 -34.15 -4.68 -30.67
N ALA A 121 -32.86 -4.41 -30.48
CA ALA A 121 -31.77 -4.94 -31.28
C ALA A 121 -30.67 -5.46 -30.33
N PRO A 122 -29.94 -6.52 -30.71
CA PRO A 122 -28.78 -6.98 -29.95
C PRO A 122 -27.76 -5.87 -29.74
N SER A 123 -27.02 -5.94 -28.63
CA SER A 123 -25.98 -4.98 -28.28
C SER A 123 -24.61 -5.65 -28.22
N GLU A 124 -23.58 -4.94 -28.67
CA GLU A 124 -22.18 -5.31 -28.52
C GLU A 124 -21.65 -5.01 -27.10
N GLU A 125 -22.51 -4.49 -26.22
CA GLU A 125 -22.19 -4.20 -24.83
C GLU A 125 -21.98 -5.49 -24.04
N ARG A 126 -20.73 -5.96 -24.06
CA ARG A 126 -20.34 -7.28 -23.55
C ARG A 126 -20.86 -7.59 -22.16
N ARG A 127 -20.80 -6.66 -21.20
CA ARG A 127 -21.25 -6.93 -19.82
C ARG A 127 -22.76 -7.11 -19.72
N ALA A 128 -23.51 -6.27 -20.43
CA ALA A 128 -24.96 -6.31 -20.49
C ALA A 128 -25.48 -7.60 -21.14
N THR A 129 -24.69 -8.23 -22.02
CA THR A 129 -25.08 -9.42 -22.79
C THR A 129 -24.41 -10.73 -22.35
N LEU A 130 -23.25 -10.69 -21.66
CA LEU A 130 -22.47 -11.88 -21.28
C LEU A 130 -23.31 -12.91 -20.51
N ARG A 131 -24.09 -12.43 -19.53
CA ARG A 131 -24.95 -13.26 -18.68
C ARG A 131 -26.31 -13.59 -19.31
N LEU A 132 -26.56 -13.12 -20.53
CA LEU A 132 -27.79 -13.41 -21.28
C LEU A 132 -27.62 -14.56 -22.26
N SER A 133 -26.42 -15.16 -22.36
CA SER A 133 -26.08 -16.20 -23.35
C SER A 133 -26.95 -17.46 -23.28
N ARG A 134 -27.65 -17.71 -22.16
CA ARG A 134 -28.59 -18.82 -21.98
C ARG A 134 -30.07 -18.46 -22.27
N LEU A 135 -30.34 -17.20 -22.62
CA LEU A 135 -31.66 -16.72 -23.01
C LEU A 135 -31.84 -16.79 -24.53
N THR A 136 -33.07 -17.03 -24.95
CA THR A 136 -33.50 -16.84 -26.35
C THR A 136 -33.64 -15.34 -26.67
N ASP A 137 -33.64 -14.98 -27.96
CA ASP A 137 -33.81 -13.59 -28.38
C ASP A 137 -35.11 -12.96 -27.85
N THR A 138 -36.20 -13.74 -27.80
CA THR A 138 -37.49 -13.30 -27.25
C THR A 138 -37.42 -13.08 -25.74
N GLU A 139 -36.76 -13.97 -24.99
CA GLU A 139 -36.54 -13.78 -23.55
C GLU A 139 -35.65 -12.56 -23.28
N ALA A 140 -34.61 -12.36 -24.09
CA ALA A 140 -33.74 -11.19 -23.98
C ALA A 140 -34.51 -9.89 -24.27
N GLU A 141 -35.36 -9.86 -25.30
CA GLU A 141 -36.23 -8.72 -25.58
C GLU A 141 -37.17 -8.41 -24.41
N GLN A 142 -37.83 -9.43 -23.84
CA GLN A 142 -38.71 -9.27 -22.67
C GLN A 142 -37.94 -8.74 -21.46
N LEU A 143 -36.74 -9.29 -21.19
CA LEU A 143 -35.87 -8.83 -20.10
C LEU A 143 -35.57 -7.34 -20.24
N TRP A 144 -35.16 -6.90 -21.42
CA TRP A 144 -34.77 -5.51 -21.66
C TRP A 144 -35.96 -4.56 -21.64
N ARG A 145 -37.14 -4.96 -22.11
CA ARG A 145 -38.37 -4.16 -21.96
C ARG A 145 -38.73 -3.97 -20.48
N ARG A 146 -38.62 -5.01 -19.65
CA ARG A 146 -38.84 -4.91 -18.20
C ARG A 146 -37.79 -4.03 -17.52
N ARG A 147 -36.52 -4.17 -17.90
CA ARG A 147 -35.43 -3.31 -17.42
C ARG A 147 -35.63 -1.85 -17.80
N ALA A 148 -36.13 -1.56 -19.00
CA ALA A 148 -36.45 -0.19 -19.43
C ALA A 148 -37.50 0.49 -18.52
N VAL A 149 -38.47 -0.28 -18.02
CA VAL A 149 -39.47 0.21 -17.06
C VAL A 149 -38.81 0.54 -15.73
N VAL A 150 -37.97 -0.37 -15.21
CA VAL A 150 -37.20 -0.14 -13.98
C VAL A 150 -36.28 1.06 -14.14
N HIS A 151 -35.57 1.18 -15.26
CA HIS A 151 -34.73 2.34 -15.58
C HIS A 151 -35.53 3.63 -15.41
N ALA A 152 -36.67 3.75 -16.09
CA ALA A 152 -37.46 4.97 -16.08
C ALA A 152 -37.98 5.31 -14.67
N VAL A 153 -38.46 4.32 -13.92
CA VAL A 153 -38.96 4.51 -12.55
C VAL A 153 -37.84 4.87 -11.57
N MET A 154 -36.73 4.12 -11.60
CA MET A 154 -35.59 4.34 -10.72
C MET A 154 -34.93 5.69 -10.95
N GLN A 155 -34.85 6.11 -12.21
CA GLN A 155 -34.27 7.39 -12.59
C GLN A 155 -35.06 8.58 -12.03
N ARG A 156 -36.41 8.50 -11.94
CA ARG A 156 -37.24 9.52 -11.28
C ARG A 156 -37.12 9.47 -9.75
N TRP A 157 -36.99 8.27 -9.17
CA TRP A 157 -36.73 8.14 -7.73
C TRP A 157 -35.37 8.72 -7.33
N ASP A 158 -34.32 8.47 -8.12
CA ASP A 158 -33.01 9.04 -7.90
C ASP A 158 -33.03 10.56 -8.01
N ASP A 159 -33.73 11.15 -8.98
CA ASP A 159 -33.89 12.61 -9.05
C ASP A 159 -34.55 13.20 -7.81
N ALA A 160 -35.62 12.55 -7.34
CA ALA A 160 -36.41 13.03 -6.23
C ALA A 160 -35.71 12.87 -4.87
N ARG A 161 -34.86 11.84 -4.73
CA ARG A 161 -34.21 11.50 -3.45
C ARG A 161 -32.71 11.80 -3.41
N GLY A 162 -32.08 12.00 -4.56
CA GLY A 162 -30.65 12.24 -4.71
C GLY A 162 -29.78 11.08 -4.22
N TRP A 163 -30.22 9.83 -4.40
CA TRP A 163 -29.52 8.65 -3.86
C TRP A 163 -28.10 8.50 -4.43
N SER A 164 -27.93 8.69 -5.74
CA SER A 164 -26.64 8.64 -6.44
C SER A 164 -25.66 9.72 -5.99
N ARG A 165 -26.15 10.82 -5.41
CA ARG A 165 -25.32 11.90 -4.86
C ARG A 165 -24.82 11.62 -3.46
N ARG A 166 -25.36 10.60 -2.79
CA ARG A 166 -25.00 10.28 -1.42
C ARG A 166 -23.61 9.66 -1.32
N PRO A 167 -22.84 9.94 -0.25
CA PRO A 167 -21.52 9.35 -0.08
C PRO A 167 -21.52 7.82 -0.07
N GLN A 168 -22.57 7.17 0.45
CA GLN A 168 -22.66 5.70 0.47
C GLN A 168 -22.60 5.10 -0.94
N TRP A 169 -23.18 5.76 -1.95
CA TRP A 169 -23.14 5.31 -3.34
C TRP A 169 -21.84 5.75 -4.04
N ARG A 170 -21.50 7.04 -3.93
CA ARG A 170 -20.36 7.61 -4.64
C ARG A 170 -19.04 6.93 -4.29
N ARG A 171 -18.86 6.50 -3.04
CA ARG A 171 -17.63 5.85 -2.58
C ARG A 171 -17.45 4.42 -3.09
N LEU A 172 -18.50 3.75 -3.59
CA LEU A 172 -18.40 2.37 -4.07
C LEU A 172 -17.48 2.25 -5.30
N ASP A 173 -17.69 3.13 -6.28
CA ASP A 173 -16.89 3.18 -7.53
C ASP A 173 -15.99 4.43 -7.60
N GLY A 174 -16.02 5.26 -6.56
CA GLY A 174 -15.16 6.45 -6.42
C GLY A 174 -15.57 7.58 -7.34
N TRP A 175 -16.87 7.89 -7.38
CA TRP A 175 -17.43 9.01 -8.13
C TRP A 175 -16.96 10.34 -7.57
N LEU A 176 -16.11 11.03 -8.34
CA LEU A 176 -15.55 12.34 -8.03
C LEU A 176 -16.36 13.44 -8.73
N LEU A 177 -16.69 14.52 -8.02
CA LEU A 177 -17.28 15.72 -8.62
C LEU A 177 -16.21 16.54 -9.37
N PRO A 178 -16.62 17.42 -10.29
CA PRO A 178 -15.70 18.40 -10.88
C PRO A 178 -14.94 19.16 -9.79
N PHE A 179 -13.63 19.26 -9.94
CA PHE A 179 -12.69 19.96 -9.04
C PHE A 179 -12.48 19.33 -7.65
N GLU A 180 -13.05 18.16 -7.35
CA GLU A 180 -12.68 17.42 -6.12
C GLU A 180 -11.22 16.95 -6.14
N ARG A 181 -10.65 16.75 -7.33
CA ARG A 181 -9.22 16.51 -7.55
C ARG A 181 -8.67 17.49 -8.59
N PRO A 182 -7.36 17.80 -8.56
CA PRO A 182 -6.75 18.65 -9.58
C PRO A 182 -6.95 18.01 -10.96
N LEU A 183 -7.26 18.82 -11.97
CA LEU A 183 -7.42 18.39 -13.37
C LEU A 183 -8.66 17.50 -13.65
N THR A 184 -9.56 17.30 -12.69
CA THR A 184 -10.86 16.64 -12.91
C THR A 184 -11.93 17.68 -13.24
N TRP A 185 -12.27 17.82 -14.52
CA TRP A 185 -13.20 18.86 -15.02
C TRP A 185 -14.66 18.40 -15.16
N LYS A 186 -14.90 17.09 -15.08
CA LYS A 186 -16.22 16.45 -15.20
C LYS A 186 -16.36 15.39 -14.11
N GLU A 187 -17.59 14.98 -13.82
CA GLU A 187 -17.81 13.83 -12.96
C GLU A 187 -17.19 12.58 -13.60
N SER A 188 -16.46 11.81 -12.79
CA SER A 188 -15.79 10.57 -13.24
C SER A 188 -15.65 9.60 -12.09
N ALA A 189 -15.79 8.30 -12.37
CA ALA A 189 -15.47 7.25 -11.42
C ALA A 189 -13.95 7.03 -11.31
N SER A 190 -13.50 6.55 -10.14
CA SER A 190 -12.09 6.16 -9.94
C SER A 190 -11.82 4.79 -10.56
N ILE A 191 -12.83 3.91 -10.59
CA ILE A 191 -12.77 2.65 -11.32
C ILE A 191 -12.88 2.93 -12.82
N THR A 192 -11.92 2.43 -13.58
CA THR A 192 -11.81 2.65 -15.04
C THR A 192 -12.25 1.45 -15.87
N TYR A 193 -12.39 0.27 -15.26
CA TYR A 193 -12.82 -0.92 -15.99
C TYR A 193 -14.32 -0.91 -16.25
N ALA A 194 -14.68 -1.00 -17.52
CA ALA A 194 -16.07 -0.94 -17.93
C ALA A 194 -16.95 -2.07 -17.39
N GLY A 195 -16.37 -3.26 -17.17
CA GLY A 195 -17.08 -4.41 -16.60
C GLY A 195 -17.37 -4.30 -15.10
N ALA A 196 -16.90 -3.23 -14.43
CA ALA A 196 -17.28 -2.90 -13.05
C ALA A 196 -18.70 -2.34 -12.92
N PHE A 197 -19.34 -2.01 -14.03
CA PHE A 197 -20.68 -1.42 -14.08
C PHE A 197 -21.63 -2.41 -14.78
N SER A 198 -22.88 -2.49 -14.31
CA SER A 198 -23.92 -3.30 -14.96
C SER A 198 -24.10 -2.94 -16.44
N ARG A 199 -23.87 -1.66 -16.78
CA ARG A 199 -23.86 -1.15 -18.15
C ARG A 199 -22.70 -0.21 -18.44
N ALA A 200 -22.23 -0.19 -19.68
CA ALA A 200 -21.24 0.75 -20.20
C ALA A 200 -21.67 2.21 -19.98
N ARG A 201 -22.97 2.49 -20.16
CA ARG A 201 -23.54 3.81 -19.89
C ARG A 201 -23.54 4.20 -18.40
N GLY A 202 -23.46 3.23 -17.49
CA GLY A 202 -23.31 3.48 -16.06
C GLY A 202 -22.05 4.27 -15.71
N GLN A 203 -20.98 4.14 -16.50
CA GLN A 203 -19.74 4.90 -16.31
C GLN A 203 -19.85 6.40 -16.59
N ALA A 204 -20.96 6.86 -17.17
CA ALA A 204 -21.11 8.26 -17.52
C ALA A 204 -21.43 9.16 -16.32
N SER A 205 -22.09 8.64 -15.28
CA SER A 205 -22.43 9.41 -14.07
C SER A 205 -22.86 8.49 -12.92
N ALA A 206 -22.75 8.97 -11.68
CA ALA A 206 -23.22 8.24 -10.51
C ALA A 206 -24.72 7.88 -10.58
N SER A 207 -25.53 8.72 -11.24
CA SER A 207 -26.97 8.47 -11.43
C SER A 207 -27.21 7.32 -12.38
N LEU A 208 -26.54 7.29 -13.53
CA LEU A 208 -26.67 6.20 -14.51
C LEU A 208 -26.12 4.89 -13.96
N ASP A 209 -25.05 4.92 -13.17
CA ASP A 209 -24.56 3.76 -12.44
C ASP A 209 -25.64 3.17 -11.52
N LEU A 210 -26.27 3.99 -10.67
CA LEU A 210 -27.37 3.55 -9.80
C LEU A 210 -28.56 2.98 -10.58
N VAL A 211 -28.99 3.67 -11.63
CA VAL A 211 -30.17 3.28 -12.40
C VAL A 211 -29.91 1.99 -13.17
N THR A 212 -28.77 1.86 -13.82
CA THR A 212 -28.41 0.66 -14.60
C THR A 212 -28.10 -0.54 -13.72
N PHE A 213 -27.57 -0.32 -12.51
CA PHE A 213 -27.47 -1.36 -11.50
C PHE A 213 -28.86 -1.83 -11.03
N ALA A 214 -29.78 -0.90 -10.80
CA ALA A 214 -31.14 -1.23 -10.39
C ALA A 214 -31.91 -2.02 -11.47
N GLU A 215 -31.67 -1.76 -12.76
CA GLU A 215 -32.18 -2.58 -13.86
C GLU A 215 -31.82 -4.07 -13.67
N GLU A 216 -30.54 -4.35 -13.42
CA GLU A 216 -30.03 -5.72 -13.26
C GLU A 216 -30.52 -6.34 -11.94
N LEU A 217 -30.56 -5.58 -10.84
CA LEU A 217 -30.98 -6.07 -9.52
C LEU A 217 -32.46 -6.43 -9.45
N PHE A 218 -33.35 -5.56 -9.97
CA PHE A 218 -34.80 -5.79 -9.90
C PHE A 218 -35.31 -6.72 -11.00
N VAL A 219 -34.67 -6.72 -12.16
CA VAL A 219 -34.99 -7.64 -13.26
C VAL A 219 -33.75 -8.48 -13.57
N PRO A 220 -33.41 -9.42 -12.67
CA PRO A 220 -32.28 -10.31 -12.88
C PRO A 220 -32.65 -11.39 -13.90
N VAL A 221 -31.66 -12.06 -14.47
CA VAL A 221 -31.86 -13.04 -15.56
C VAL A 221 -32.72 -14.21 -15.09
N GLU A 222 -32.50 -14.66 -13.86
CA GLU A 222 -33.22 -15.74 -13.19
C GLU A 222 -34.70 -15.44 -12.93
N SER A 223 -35.14 -14.17 -13.07
CA SER A 223 -36.56 -13.81 -12.99
C SER A 223 -37.39 -14.30 -14.17
N LEU A 224 -36.74 -14.59 -15.31
CA LEU A 224 -37.39 -15.23 -16.46
C LEU A 224 -37.39 -16.75 -16.33
N ARG A 225 -36.26 -17.32 -15.89
CA ARG A 225 -36.09 -18.77 -15.72
C ARG A 225 -35.09 -19.07 -14.60
N PRO A 226 -35.46 -19.86 -13.57
CA PRO A 226 -34.61 -20.05 -12.38
C PRO A 226 -33.20 -20.60 -12.63
N ASP A 227 -33.00 -21.40 -13.69
CA ASP A 227 -31.72 -22.02 -14.06
C ASP A 227 -30.91 -21.22 -15.11
N ALA A 228 -31.41 -20.03 -15.49
CA ALA A 228 -30.76 -19.20 -16.51
C ALA A 228 -29.39 -18.66 -16.07
N LEU A 229 -29.14 -18.55 -14.75
CA LEU A 229 -27.87 -18.07 -14.21
C LEU A 229 -27.52 -18.81 -12.89
N PRO A 230 -26.29 -19.34 -12.74
CA PRO A 230 -25.84 -19.93 -11.47
C PRO A 230 -25.92 -18.95 -10.30
N GLU A 231 -26.14 -19.44 -9.08
CA GLU A 231 -26.34 -18.61 -7.89
C GLU A 231 -25.22 -17.58 -7.66
N ASP A 232 -23.96 -18.03 -7.70
CA ASP A 232 -22.81 -17.14 -7.51
C ASP A 232 -22.70 -16.08 -8.61
N ASP A 233 -23.19 -16.33 -9.83
CA ASP A 233 -23.12 -15.39 -10.96
C ASP A 233 -24.21 -14.31 -10.91
N GLN A 234 -25.22 -14.47 -10.04
CA GLN A 234 -26.31 -13.52 -9.87
C GLN A 234 -25.79 -12.18 -9.35
N VAL A 235 -26.40 -11.08 -9.81
CA VAL A 235 -25.95 -9.71 -9.47
C VAL A 235 -25.85 -9.47 -7.96
N ARG A 236 -26.75 -10.08 -7.17
CA ARG A 236 -26.74 -9.97 -5.70
C ARG A 236 -25.52 -10.59 -5.02
N CYS A 237 -24.88 -11.59 -5.63
CA CYS A 237 -23.65 -12.22 -5.15
C CYS A 237 -22.39 -11.59 -5.75
N GLN A 238 -22.58 -10.73 -6.75
CA GLN A 238 -21.52 -10.15 -7.57
C GLN A 238 -21.30 -8.66 -7.31
N GLU A 239 -22.31 -7.96 -6.79
CA GLU A 239 -22.27 -6.54 -6.38
C GLU A 239 -23.00 -6.38 -5.04
N LEU A 240 -22.44 -7.03 -4.03
CA LEU A 240 -22.86 -7.08 -2.64
C LEU A 240 -23.01 -5.66 -2.06
N SER A 241 -22.07 -4.77 -2.38
CA SER A 241 -22.01 -3.41 -1.85
C SER A 241 -23.07 -2.51 -2.45
N LYS A 242 -23.29 -2.55 -3.78
CA LYS A 242 -24.35 -1.78 -4.43
C LYS A 242 -25.73 -2.29 -4.03
N THR A 243 -25.89 -3.62 -3.93
CA THR A 243 -27.13 -4.26 -3.44
C THR A 243 -27.47 -3.76 -2.04
N ARG A 244 -26.50 -3.78 -1.13
CA ARG A 244 -26.67 -3.25 0.23
C ARG A 244 -27.03 -1.77 0.23
N ALA A 245 -26.27 -0.92 -0.47
CA ALA A 245 -26.50 0.52 -0.47
C ALA A 245 -27.90 0.88 -0.98
N LEU A 246 -28.36 0.24 -2.06
CA LEU A 246 -29.69 0.45 -2.60
C LEU A 246 -30.78 -0.07 -1.63
N SER A 247 -30.57 -1.22 -0.98
CA SER A 247 -31.47 -1.73 0.05
C SER A 247 -31.59 -0.77 1.24
N GLU A 248 -30.47 -0.22 1.72
CA GLU A 248 -30.43 0.80 2.78
C GLU A 248 -31.23 2.05 2.36
N PHE A 249 -31.02 2.56 1.14
CA PHE A 249 -31.75 3.73 0.63
C PHE A 249 -33.26 3.53 0.56
N ILE A 250 -33.72 2.36 0.11
CA ILE A 250 -35.15 2.03 0.00
C ILE A 250 -35.79 1.89 1.39
N SER A 251 -35.09 1.22 2.31
CA SER A 251 -35.55 1.03 3.69
C SER A 251 -35.62 2.36 4.45
N GLU A 252 -34.57 3.19 4.37
CA GLU A 252 -34.55 4.55 4.94
C GLU A 252 -35.68 5.43 4.40
N ALA A 253 -35.98 5.29 3.10
CA ALA A 253 -37.05 6.03 2.44
C ALA A 253 -38.46 5.50 2.76
N ARG A 254 -38.58 4.40 3.52
CA ARG A 254 -39.82 3.67 3.83
C ARG A 254 -40.59 3.21 2.59
N LEU A 255 -39.85 2.84 1.54
CA LEU A 255 -40.41 2.40 0.27
C LEU A 255 -40.55 0.86 0.17
N GLY A 256 -40.05 0.14 1.17
CA GLY A 256 -40.09 -1.31 1.27
C GLY A 256 -38.79 -1.85 1.87
N ASN A 257 -38.65 -3.17 1.88
CA ASN A 257 -37.39 -3.84 2.19
C ASN A 257 -37.09 -4.80 1.03
N LEU A 258 -35.85 -4.80 0.56
CA LEU A 258 -35.39 -5.82 -0.37
C LEU A 258 -35.15 -7.13 0.41
N PRO A 259 -35.26 -8.30 -0.25
CA PRO A 259 -34.86 -9.56 0.36
C PRO A 259 -33.42 -9.48 0.86
N ALA A 260 -33.12 -10.20 1.95
CA ALA A 260 -31.74 -10.42 2.33
C ALA A 260 -30.97 -11.05 1.14
N ARG A 261 -29.66 -10.79 1.07
CA ARG A 261 -28.78 -11.27 -0.02
C ARG A 261 -28.98 -12.75 -0.38
N GLY A 262 -29.35 -13.58 0.60
CA GLY A 262 -29.41 -15.04 0.46
C GLY A 262 -28.02 -15.66 0.61
N ASP A 263 -27.88 -16.91 0.23
CA ASP A 263 -26.61 -17.64 0.23
C ASP A 263 -25.82 -17.30 -1.06
N CYS A 264 -24.53 -16.99 -0.91
CA CYS A 264 -23.60 -16.84 -2.02
C CYS A 264 -22.41 -17.77 -1.76
N PRO A 265 -22.54 -19.07 -2.08
CA PRO A 265 -21.65 -20.12 -1.60
C PRO A 265 -20.16 -19.84 -1.82
N ALA A 266 -19.78 -19.28 -2.98
CA ALA A 266 -18.38 -18.99 -3.27
C ALA A 266 -17.83 -17.84 -2.41
N PHE A 267 -18.61 -16.77 -2.21
CA PHE A 267 -18.21 -15.66 -1.36
C PHE A 267 -18.20 -16.08 0.11
N ASP A 268 -19.23 -16.78 0.59
CA ASP A 268 -19.36 -17.15 2.00
C ASP A 268 -18.23 -18.09 2.44
N THR A 269 -17.87 -19.04 1.56
CA THR A 269 -16.72 -19.94 1.76
C THR A 269 -15.39 -19.21 1.71
N TRP A 270 -15.27 -18.15 0.90
CA TRP A 270 -14.04 -17.36 0.81
C TRP A 270 -13.88 -16.38 1.99
N ALA A 271 -14.97 -15.75 2.41
CA ALA A 271 -14.98 -14.71 3.43
C ALA A 271 -14.82 -15.29 4.83
N GLU A 272 -15.48 -16.42 5.11
CA GLU A 272 -15.51 -17.06 6.44
C GLU A 272 -15.81 -16.01 7.53
N ALA A 273 -16.79 -15.13 7.27
CA ALA A 273 -16.98 -13.88 8.01
C ALA A 273 -17.21 -14.10 9.51
N ASP A 274 -17.88 -15.19 9.88
CA ASP A 274 -18.12 -15.55 11.29
C ASP A 274 -16.83 -15.87 12.04
N ALA A 275 -15.81 -16.38 11.35
CA ALA A 275 -14.51 -16.72 11.94
C ALA A 275 -13.53 -15.53 11.94
N LEU A 276 -13.83 -14.45 11.23
CA LEU A 276 -12.98 -13.27 11.14
C LEU A 276 -12.80 -12.63 12.52
N SER A 277 -11.54 -12.46 12.94
CA SER A 277 -11.18 -11.78 14.18
C SER A 277 -11.07 -10.27 13.96
N HIS A 278 -10.29 -9.86 12.96
CA HIS A 278 -10.03 -8.46 12.62
C HIS A 278 -9.34 -8.34 11.25
N LEU A 279 -9.09 -7.12 10.80
CA LEU A 279 -8.22 -6.84 9.67
C LEU A 279 -6.97 -6.09 10.13
N GLU A 280 -5.83 -6.40 9.53
CA GLU A 280 -4.56 -5.70 9.73
C GLU A 280 -4.12 -4.97 8.46
N VAL A 281 -3.58 -3.77 8.62
CA VAL A 281 -2.77 -3.08 7.61
C VAL A 281 -1.31 -3.43 7.87
N LEU A 282 -0.63 -3.90 6.83
CA LEU A 282 0.79 -4.24 6.88
C LEU A 282 1.59 -3.16 6.17
N LEU A 283 2.66 -2.68 6.78
CA LEU A 283 3.63 -1.77 6.14
C LEU A 283 4.93 -2.54 5.86
N VAL A 284 5.18 -2.82 4.58
CA VAL A 284 6.47 -3.33 4.13
C VAL A 284 7.46 -2.16 4.15
N ALA A 285 8.48 -2.23 5.01
CA ALA A 285 9.41 -1.13 5.26
C ALA A 285 10.06 -0.64 3.97
N ALA A 286 10.29 0.67 3.84
CA ALA A 286 10.98 1.22 2.67
C ALA A 286 12.43 0.70 2.56
N THR A 287 12.98 0.69 1.35
CA THR A 287 14.38 0.32 1.10
C THR A 287 15.04 1.26 0.09
N GLY A 288 16.29 1.64 0.35
CA GLY A 288 17.12 2.39 -0.60
C GLY A 288 17.76 1.53 -1.69
N ARG A 289 17.68 0.19 -1.59
CA ARG A 289 18.24 -0.71 -2.61
C ARG A 289 17.49 -0.64 -3.95
N GLN A 290 16.23 -0.21 -3.92
CA GLN A 290 15.36 -0.14 -5.08
C GLN A 290 14.53 1.15 -5.07
N PRO A 291 14.68 2.07 -6.05
CA PRO A 291 13.98 3.36 -6.08
C PRO A 291 12.45 3.25 -6.01
N GLN A 292 11.87 2.22 -6.62
CA GLN A 292 10.42 1.96 -6.59
C GLN A 292 9.86 1.66 -5.18
N SER A 293 10.72 1.30 -4.23
CA SER A 293 10.35 0.92 -2.86
C SER A 293 10.73 1.98 -1.82
N LEU A 294 11.11 3.19 -2.26
CA LEU A 294 11.58 4.28 -1.39
C LEU A 294 10.55 4.75 -0.36
N PHE A 295 9.25 4.54 -0.57
CA PHE A 295 8.20 4.96 0.35
C PHE A 295 7.52 3.81 1.12
N GLY A 296 7.95 2.57 0.88
CA GLY A 296 7.29 1.37 1.38
C GLY A 296 6.00 1.02 0.63
N HIS A 297 5.32 -0.04 1.07
CA HIS A 297 4.07 -0.50 0.47
C HIS A 297 3.07 -0.92 1.56
N LEU A 298 1.78 -0.65 1.34
CA LEU A 298 0.71 -1.07 2.24
C LEU A 298 -0.01 -2.30 1.69
N LEU A 299 -0.19 -3.29 2.55
CA LEU A 299 -1.00 -4.49 2.29
C LEU A 299 -2.12 -4.58 3.32
N LEU A 300 -3.10 -5.44 3.07
CA LEU A 300 -4.17 -5.73 4.02
C LEU A 300 -4.25 -7.23 4.27
N ARG A 301 -4.37 -7.65 5.53
CA ARG A 301 -4.48 -9.04 5.94
C ARG A 301 -5.73 -9.23 6.81
N PRO A 302 -6.76 -9.97 6.36
CA PRO A 302 -7.80 -10.47 7.25
C PRO A 302 -7.20 -11.56 8.16
N VAL A 303 -7.51 -11.50 9.46
CA VAL A 303 -7.04 -12.45 10.47
C VAL A 303 -8.23 -13.21 11.02
N TRP A 304 -8.21 -14.54 10.94
CA TRP A 304 -9.26 -15.42 11.46
C TRP A 304 -8.88 -16.01 12.82
N ARG A 305 -9.88 -16.43 13.60
CA ARG A 305 -9.66 -17.08 14.90
C ARG A 305 -9.11 -18.51 14.70
N GLU A 306 -8.15 -18.89 15.54
CA GLU A 306 -7.60 -20.25 15.55
C GLU A 306 -8.71 -21.30 15.76
N GLY A 307 -8.70 -22.35 14.94
CA GLY A 307 -9.63 -23.48 15.04
C GLY A 307 -10.85 -23.45 14.12
N ALA A 308 -11.12 -22.36 13.38
CA ALA A 308 -12.21 -22.32 12.38
C ALA A 308 -11.87 -23.12 11.10
N THR A 309 -10.60 -23.08 10.70
CA THR A 309 -10.04 -23.78 9.53
C THR A 309 -8.56 -23.95 9.81
N VAL A 310 -8.02 -25.17 9.75
CA VAL A 310 -6.58 -25.41 9.92
C VAL A 310 -5.88 -24.95 8.64
N GLN A 311 -5.56 -23.67 8.56
CA GLN A 311 -4.65 -23.13 7.56
C GLN A 311 -3.29 -22.96 8.23
N GLY A 312 -2.24 -23.57 7.66
CA GLY A 312 -0.88 -23.29 8.12
C GLY A 312 -0.58 -21.79 8.00
N PRO A 313 0.30 -21.20 8.84
CA PRO A 313 0.53 -19.75 8.86
C PRO A 313 0.85 -19.12 7.50
N GLY A 314 1.48 -19.87 6.59
CA GLY A 314 1.80 -19.41 5.23
C GLY A 314 0.60 -19.31 4.28
N PHE A 315 -0.53 -19.95 4.57
CA PHE A 315 -1.71 -19.97 3.68
C PHE A 315 -2.73 -18.86 3.99
N GLU A 316 -2.49 -18.07 5.04
CA GLU A 316 -3.31 -16.90 5.35
C GLU A 316 -3.39 -15.95 4.15
N ARG A 317 -4.55 -15.34 3.94
CA ARG A 317 -4.78 -14.46 2.79
C ARG A 317 -4.17 -13.08 3.03
N VAL A 318 -3.48 -12.54 2.02
CA VAL A 318 -3.00 -11.15 2.02
C VAL A 318 -3.45 -10.46 0.74
N VAL A 319 -4.08 -9.30 0.90
CA VAL A 319 -4.55 -8.45 -0.20
C VAL A 319 -3.49 -7.39 -0.50
N GLN A 320 -2.93 -7.48 -1.70
CA GLN A 320 -1.94 -6.55 -2.22
C GLN A 320 -2.59 -5.53 -3.16
N LEU A 321 -2.13 -4.28 -3.11
CA LEU A 321 -2.67 -3.17 -3.92
C LEU A 321 -1.60 -2.72 -4.91
N VAL A 322 -1.51 -3.45 -6.03
CA VAL A 322 -0.33 -3.44 -6.90
C VAL A 322 -0.60 -2.78 -8.24
N ALA A 323 0.43 -2.17 -8.82
CA ALA A 323 0.40 -1.73 -10.21
C ALA A 323 0.58 -2.95 -11.14
N LEU A 324 -0.31 -3.11 -12.12
CA LEU A 324 -0.12 -4.09 -13.20
C LEU A 324 0.91 -3.56 -14.20
N THR A 325 2.14 -4.06 -14.08
CA THR A 325 3.27 -3.62 -14.92
C THR A 325 3.64 -4.61 -16.01
N GLY A 326 3.04 -5.81 -16.01
CA GLY A 326 3.45 -6.90 -16.90
C GLY A 326 4.89 -7.35 -16.62
N MET A 327 5.60 -7.80 -17.64
CA MET A 327 7.00 -8.24 -17.56
C MET A 327 8.00 -7.14 -17.98
N GLU A 328 7.62 -5.87 -17.83
CA GLU A 328 8.46 -4.73 -18.21
C GLU A 328 9.73 -4.64 -17.35
N GLU A 329 10.87 -4.30 -17.97
CA GLU A 329 12.14 -4.14 -17.27
C GLU A 329 12.10 -2.97 -16.27
N LYS A 330 12.65 -3.20 -15.08
CA LYS A 330 12.74 -2.21 -14.00
C LYS A 330 13.85 -1.18 -14.31
N GLY A 331 13.57 -0.20 -15.16
CA GLY A 331 14.50 0.87 -15.55
C GLY A 331 13.93 2.30 -15.45
N LEU A 332 14.67 3.30 -15.95
CA LEU A 332 14.22 4.70 -15.92
C LEU A 332 12.89 4.91 -16.67
N GLY A 333 12.69 4.22 -17.79
CA GLY A 333 11.42 4.26 -18.54
C GLY A 333 10.22 3.76 -17.73
N TYR A 334 10.41 2.69 -16.95
CA TYR A 334 9.40 2.17 -16.01
C TYR A 334 9.02 3.20 -14.95
N LEU A 335 10.03 3.85 -14.34
CA LEU A 335 9.80 4.90 -13.34
C LEU A 335 9.03 6.09 -13.94
N MET A 336 9.45 6.59 -15.09
CA MET A 336 8.79 7.71 -15.79
C MET A 336 7.35 7.37 -16.19
N LYS A 337 7.09 6.13 -16.60
CA LYS A 337 5.74 5.64 -16.92
C LYS A 337 4.85 5.57 -15.68
N GLY A 338 5.39 5.13 -14.54
CA GLY A 338 4.69 5.15 -13.25
C GLY A 338 4.41 6.57 -12.72
N MET A 339 5.29 7.53 -13.00
CA MET A 339 5.07 8.94 -12.64
C MET A 339 4.01 9.61 -13.53
N THR A 340 3.86 9.18 -14.79
CA THR A 340 2.96 9.80 -15.77
C THR A 340 1.59 9.14 -15.90
N GLY A 341 1.31 8.06 -15.15
CA GLY A 341 -0.02 7.43 -15.16
C GLY A 341 -0.15 6.17 -16.03
N GLY A 342 0.95 5.60 -16.51
CA GLY A 342 0.93 4.57 -17.56
C GLY A 342 0.61 3.14 -17.10
N TYR A 343 0.20 2.95 -15.84
CA TYR A 343 -0.18 1.65 -15.27
C TYR A 343 -1.58 1.69 -14.64
N SER A 344 -2.13 0.52 -14.33
CA SER A 344 -3.39 0.38 -13.60
C SER A 344 -3.15 -0.29 -12.25
N THR A 345 -3.74 0.23 -11.19
CA THR A 345 -3.73 -0.40 -9.87
C THR A 345 -4.82 -1.47 -9.82
N VAL A 346 -4.50 -2.64 -9.25
CA VAL A 346 -5.45 -3.73 -9.01
C VAL A 346 -5.30 -4.30 -7.60
N PHE A 347 -6.31 -5.04 -7.18
CA PHE A 347 -6.33 -5.79 -5.92
C PHE A 347 -5.99 -7.25 -6.20
N LEU A 348 -4.96 -7.77 -5.54
CA LEU A 348 -4.49 -9.14 -5.72
C LEU A 348 -4.50 -9.85 -4.37
N THR A 349 -5.28 -10.93 -4.25
CA THR A 349 -5.19 -11.80 -3.07
C THR A 349 -4.12 -12.86 -3.30
N GLY A 350 -3.06 -12.80 -2.50
CA GLY A 350 -2.00 -13.82 -2.42
C GLY A 350 -2.00 -14.50 -1.06
N THR A 351 -0.94 -15.27 -0.79
CA THR A 351 -0.73 -15.92 0.51
C THR A 351 0.28 -15.15 1.35
N LEU A 352 0.19 -15.28 2.67
CA LEU A 352 1.18 -14.72 3.58
C LEU A 352 2.56 -15.34 3.33
N GLY A 353 2.63 -16.62 2.96
CA GLY A 353 3.86 -17.32 2.58
C GLY A 353 4.60 -16.62 1.44
N ASP A 354 3.89 -16.30 0.35
CA ASP A 354 4.47 -15.59 -0.81
C ASP A 354 5.00 -14.22 -0.39
N VAL A 355 4.22 -13.47 0.41
CA VAL A 355 4.61 -12.14 0.91
C VAL A 355 5.82 -12.24 1.83
N THR A 356 5.88 -13.25 2.70
CA THR A 356 7.02 -13.46 3.60
C THR A 356 8.28 -13.84 2.84
N HIS A 357 8.18 -14.74 1.86
CA HIS A 357 9.32 -15.12 1.04
C HIS A 357 9.85 -13.93 0.24
N GLU A 358 8.97 -13.20 -0.47
CA GLU A 358 9.39 -12.02 -1.24
C GLU A 358 9.96 -10.91 -0.34
N SER A 359 9.20 -10.47 0.67
CA SER A 359 9.55 -9.28 1.44
C SER A 359 10.59 -9.56 2.54
N LEU A 360 10.43 -10.63 3.32
CA LEU A 360 11.27 -10.88 4.51
C LEU A 360 12.57 -11.60 4.15
N GLU A 361 12.53 -12.53 3.18
CA GLU A 361 13.65 -13.39 2.82
C GLU A 361 14.42 -12.80 1.62
N LEU A 362 13.77 -12.59 0.48
CA LEU A 362 14.50 -12.11 -0.71
C LEU A 362 14.86 -10.62 -0.63
N GLU A 363 13.90 -9.76 -0.25
CA GLU A 363 14.12 -8.31 -0.18
C GLU A 363 14.72 -7.84 1.16
N GLN A 364 14.67 -8.68 2.20
CA GLN A 364 15.21 -8.40 3.54
C GLN A 364 14.53 -7.23 4.26
N ARG A 365 13.22 -7.04 4.05
CA ARG A 365 12.42 -5.91 4.54
C ARG A 365 11.41 -6.35 5.59
N THR A 366 11.60 -5.93 6.84
CA THR A 366 10.64 -6.16 7.93
C THR A 366 9.26 -5.56 7.63
N ILE A 367 8.21 -6.29 8.00
CA ILE A 367 6.81 -5.86 7.84
C ILE A 367 6.25 -5.45 9.21
N ARG A 368 5.86 -4.19 9.34
CA ARG A 368 5.17 -3.69 10.54
C ARG A 368 3.68 -3.95 10.44
N ARG A 369 3.03 -4.23 11.57
CA ARG A 369 1.63 -4.65 11.65
C ARG A 369 0.79 -3.63 12.38
N PHE A 370 -0.40 -3.38 11.85
CA PHE A 370 -1.36 -2.46 12.44
C PHE A 370 -2.76 -3.05 12.38
N ARG A 371 -3.45 -3.14 13.50
CA ARG A 371 -4.83 -3.60 13.59
C ARG A 371 -5.80 -2.47 13.25
N LEU A 372 -6.82 -2.77 12.44
CA LEU A 372 -7.96 -1.89 12.20
C LEU A 372 -9.07 -2.16 13.23
N ASN A 373 -9.50 -1.11 13.90
CA ASN A 373 -10.64 -1.12 14.82
C ASN A 373 -11.94 -0.82 14.05
N LEU A 374 -12.48 -1.85 13.42
CA LEU A 374 -13.72 -1.81 12.63
C LEU A 374 -14.89 -2.42 13.41
N THR A 375 -16.11 -1.96 13.13
CA THR A 375 -17.32 -2.67 13.60
C THR A 375 -17.45 -4.00 12.85
N PRO A 376 -18.18 -5.00 13.38
CA PRO A 376 -18.44 -6.25 12.66
C PRO A 376 -19.04 -6.02 11.26
N GLY A 377 -19.95 -5.04 11.13
CA GLY A 377 -20.54 -4.63 9.86
C GLY A 377 -19.50 -4.05 8.90
N GLU A 378 -18.60 -3.18 9.37
CA GLU A 378 -17.50 -2.63 8.57
C GLU A 378 -16.49 -3.71 8.15
N SER A 379 -16.18 -4.68 9.03
CA SER A 379 -15.31 -5.82 8.69
C SER A 379 -15.93 -6.71 7.62
N GLN A 380 -17.24 -6.98 7.69
CA GLN A 380 -17.95 -7.70 6.63
C GLN A 380 -17.96 -6.91 5.32
N ARG A 381 -18.23 -5.60 5.36
CA ARG A 381 -18.17 -4.71 4.19
C ARG A 381 -16.77 -4.70 3.55
N MET A 382 -15.71 -4.78 4.36
CA MET A 382 -14.33 -4.88 3.86
C MET A 382 -14.11 -6.17 3.06
N LEU A 383 -14.53 -7.33 3.58
CA LEU A 383 -14.49 -8.60 2.83
C LEU A 383 -15.32 -8.52 1.55
N GLU A 384 -16.53 -7.94 1.68
CA GLU A 384 -17.39 -7.36 0.64
C GLU A 384 -16.62 -6.82 -0.55
N ARG A 385 -15.95 -5.71 -0.25
CA ARG A 385 -15.19 -4.92 -1.22
C ARG A 385 -13.99 -5.66 -1.76
N ILE A 386 -13.24 -6.37 -0.93
CA ILE A 386 -12.04 -7.08 -1.39
C ILE A 386 -12.44 -8.08 -2.49
N TRP A 387 -13.52 -8.83 -2.27
CA TRP A 387 -14.07 -9.77 -3.24
C TRP A 387 -14.47 -9.08 -4.56
N GLU A 388 -15.18 -7.96 -4.49
CA GLU A 388 -15.62 -7.19 -5.66
C GLU A 388 -14.44 -6.57 -6.43
N LEU A 389 -13.52 -5.92 -5.70
CA LEU A 389 -12.42 -5.15 -6.28
C LEU A 389 -11.31 -6.04 -6.84
N GLU A 390 -11.11 -7.25 -6.32
CA GLU A 390 -10.22 -8.22 -6.97
C GLU A 390 -10.68 -8.52 -8.40
N ARG A 391 -11.99 -8.62 -8.63
CA ARG A 391 -12.58 -8.93 -9.95
C ARG A 391 -12.65 -7.72 -10.87
N ARG A 392 -12.95 -6.53 -10.31
CA ARG A 392 -13.41 -5.37 -11.10
C ARG A 392 -12.74 -4.05 -10.74
N GLY A 393 -11.97 -4.01 -9.66
CA GLY A 393 -11.33 -2.81 -9.13
C GLY A 393 -10.05 -2.43 -9.87
N TYR A 394 -10.20 -1.90 -11.09
CA TYR A 394 -9.10 -1.32 -11.85
C TYR A 394 -9.10 0.20 -11.67
N LEU A 395 -8.04 0.74 -11.07
CA LEU A 395 -7.87 2.16 -10.83
C LEU A 395 -6.73 2.70 -11.69
N GLY A 396 -6.71 4.00 -11.98
CA GLY A 396 -5.50 4.65 -12.51
C GLY A 396 -4.33 4.52 -11.52
N TYR A 397 -3.10 4.39 -12.01
CA TYR A 397 -1.90 4.37 -11.16
C TYR A 397 -1.01 5.58 -11.42
N TYR A 398 -0.86 6.44 -10.42
CA TYR A 398 0.07 7.55 -10.39
C TYR A 398 0.93 7.44 -9.13
N PHE A 399 2.24 7.36 -9.30
CA PHE A 399 3.16 7.04 -8.20
C PHE A 399 2.98 7.90 -6.93
N PHE A 400 2.70 9.21 -7.07
CA PHE A 400 2.54 10.11 -5.94
C PHE A 400 1.11 10.27 -5.42
N THR A 401 0.07 10.04 -6.23
CA THR A 401 -1.33 10.34 -5.87
C THR A 401 -2.23 9.11 -5.83
N ASP A 402 -2.08 8.19 -6.79
CA ASP A 402 -2.95 7.03 -7.00
C ASP A 402 -2.11 5.75 -6.92
N ASN A 403 -1.64 5.46 -5.72
CA ASN A 403 -0.79 4.32 -5.40
C ASN A 403 -1.47 3.38 -4.37
N CYS A 404 -0.72 2.42 -3.82
CA CYS A 404 -1.22 1.46 -2.84
C CYS A 404 -1.94 2.10 -1.64
N ALA A 405 -1.49 3.27 -1.18
CA ALA A 405 -2.09 3.97 -0.05
C ALA A 405 -3.44 4.61 -0.43
N ALA A 406 -3.55 5.18 -1.64
CA ALA A 406 -4.82 5.69 -2.16
C ALA A 406 -5.84 4.56 -2.39
N ALA A 407 -5.38 3.42 -2.91
CA ALA A 407 -6.23 2.24 -3.12
C ALA A 407 -6.73 1.64 -1.79
N LEU A 408 -5.92 1.68 -0.72
CA LEU A 408 -6.35 1.27 0.63
C LEU A 408 -7.43 2.22 1.17
N LEU A 409 -7.24 3.54 1.01
CA LEU A 409 -8.24 4.53 1.40
C LEU A 409 -9.54 4.38 0.60
N PHE A 410 -9.46 4.05 -0.69
CA PHE A 410 -10.60 3.75 -1.53
C PHE A 410 -11.39 2.54 -0.99
N LEU A 411 -10.68 1.43 -0.74
CA LEU A 411 -11.23 0.21 -0.15
C LEU A 411 -11.92 0.48 1.21
N LEU A 412 -11.21 1.19 2.09
CA LEU A 412 -11.69 1.47 3.45
C LEU A 412 -12.90 2.41 3.44
N ASN A 413 -12.84 3.53 2.72
CA ASN A 413 -13.94 4.49 2.66
C ASN A 413 -15.21 3.92 2.04
N GLY A 414 -15.07 2.93 1.15
CA GLY A 414 -16.20 2.16 0.65
C GLY A 414 -16.84 1.26 1.70
N SER A 415 -16.15 0.94 2.79
CA SER A 415 -16.58 -0.05 3.78
C SER A 415 -17.01 0.56 5.11
N LEU A 416 -16.69 1.83 5.36
CA LEU A 416 -17.03 2.55 6.59
C LEU A 416 -18.52 2.93 6.68
N GLU A 417 -19.10 2.83 7.88
CA GLU A 417 -20.53 3.02 8.13
C GLU A 417 -20.89 4.43 8.65
N HIS A 418 -22.18 4.77 8.65
CA HIS A 418 -22.73 5.97 9.31
C HIS A 418 -22.06 7.30 8.90
N GLY A 419 -21.63 7.39 7.64
CA GLY A 419 -20.96 8.58 7.10
C GLY A 419 -19.50 8.76 7.53
N ARG A 420 -18.93 7.82 8.31
CA ARG A 420 -17.50 7.79 8.65
C ARG A 420 -16.65 7.88 7.38
N HIS A 421 -15.55 8.62 7.46
CA HIS A 421 -14.68 8.87 6.32
C HIS A 421 -13.26 9.13 6.80
N VAL A 422 -12.30 8.61 6.04
CA VAL A 422 -10.87 8.90 6.19
C VAL A 422 -10.44 9.68 4.97
N SER A 423 -10.04 10.93 5.18
CA SER A 423 -9.50 11.77 4.13
C SER A 423 -8.09 11.34 3.73
N ALA A 424 -7.71 11.56 2.48
CA ALA A 424 -6.32 11.39 2.09
C ALA A 424 -5.40 12.35 2.85
N PRO A 425 -4.14 11.97 3.15
CA PRO A 425 -3.19 12.83 3.87
C PRO A 425 -2.81 14.10 3.09
N GLY A 426 -3.00 14.11 1.77
CA GLY A 426 -2.71 15.26 0.91
C GLY A 426 -3.32 15.09 -0.49
N MET A 427 -3.40 16.20 -1.22
CA MET A 427 -3.95 16.25 -2.59
C MET A 427 -2.91 15.94 -3.68
N LEU A 428 -1.64 16.27 -3.41
CA LEU A 428 -0.52 16.10 -4.33
C LEU A 428 0.35 14.86 -4.02
N TRP A 429 0.25 14.34 -2.79
CA TRP A 429 1.09 13.26 -2.29
C TRP A 429 0.28 12.39 -1.32
N VAL A 430 0.13 11.10 -1.64
CA VAL A 430 -0.52 10.09 -0.82
C VAL A 430 0.53 9.05 -0.45
N LEU A 431 1.22 9.30 0.67
CA LEU A 431 2.32 8.44 1.13
C LEU A 431 1.78 7.33 2.05
N PRO A 432 2.33 6.10 1.98
CA PRO A 432 2.00 5.00 2.88
C PRO A 432 2.02 5.40 4.36
N THR A 433 3.13 5.98 4.81
CA THR A 433 3.37 6.38 6.20
C THR A 433 2.41 7.47 6.67
N ALA A 434 2.14 8.48 5.83
CA ALA A 434 1.17 9.55 6.11
C ALA A 434 -0.28 9.03 6.16
N THR A 435 -0.58 7.98 5.41
CA THR A 435 -1.90 7.33 5.44
C THR A 435 -2.09 6.60 6.77
N LEU A 436 -1.07 5.90 7.27
CA LEU A 436 -1.11 5.31 8.62
C LEU A 436 -1.30 6.36 9.71
N ASP A 437 -0.64 7.53 9.60
CA ASP A 437 -0.86 8.65 10.52
C ASP A 437 -2.32 9.12 10.51
N THR A 438 -2.93 9.23 9.34
CA THR A 438 -4.32 9.66 9.17
C THR A 438 -5.28 8.64 9.80
N LEU A 439 -5.05 7.35 9.58
CA LEU A 439 -5.83 6.27 10.17
C LEU A 439 -5.68 6.25 11.70
N ALA A 440 -4.46 6.39 12.22
CA ALA A 440 -4.21 6.43 13.67
C ALA A 440 -4.76 7.68 14.36
N LYS A 441 -4.92 8.80 13.64
CA LYS A 441 -5.54 10.03 14.13
C LYS A 441 -7.08 9.98 14.09
N THR A 442 -7.65 9.07 13.30
CA THR A 442 -9.11 8.91 13.19
C THR A 442 -9.63 8.12 14.38
N ASN A 443 -10.47 8.72 15.22
CA ASN A 443 -11.06 8.02 16.37
C ASN A 443 -12.38 7.36 16.01
N VAL A 444 -12.62 6.18 16.59
CA VAL A 444 -13.79 5.33 16.38
C VAL A 444 -14.29 4.84 17.73
N VAL A 445 -15.54 4.38 17.77
CA VAL A 445 -16.14 3.82 18.99
C VAL A 445 -16.05 2.30 18.88
N ASP A 446 -15.36 1.66 19.83
CA ASP A 446 -15.25 0.21 19.88
C ASP A 446 -16.56 -0.46 20.36
N ALA A 447 -16.56 -1.80 20.39
CA ALA A 447 -17.71 -2.59 20.86
C ALA A 447 -18.13 -2.28 22.32
N ASN A 448 -17.24 -1.67 23.11
CA ASN A 448 -17.46 -1.32 24.52
C ASN A 448 -17.84 0.17 24.68
N GLY A 449 -18.09 0.91 23.60
CA GLY A 449 -18.42 2.33 23.64
C GLY A 449 -17.23 3.25 23.88
N ARG A 450 -15.99 2.75 23.84
CA ARG A 450 -14.78 3.54 24.10
C ARG A 450 -14.28 4.17 22.80
N LYS A 451 -13.81 5.41 22.90
CA LYS A 451 -13.12 6.07 21.79
C LYS A 451 -11.70 5.51 21.67
N VAL A 452 -11.42 4.81 20.57
CA VAL A 452 -10.11 4.23 20.23
C VAL A 452 -9.67 4.75 18.86
N PRO A 453 -8.37 4.78 18.55
CA PRO A 453 -7.89 5.00 17.18
C PRO A 453 -8.44 3.93 16.22
N LEU A 454 -8.73 4.30 14.97
CA LEU A 454 -9.10 3.36 13.90
C LEU A 454 -7.94 2.42 13.58
N LEU A 455 -6.70 2.87 13.77
CA LEU A 455 -5.50 2.08 13.54
C LEU A 455 -4.67 1.99 14.82
N GLU A 456 -4.32 0.77 15.20
CA GLU A 456 -3.51 0.46 16.37
C GLU A 456 -2.27 -0.35 15.97
N HIS A 457 -1.10 0.02 16.48
CA HIS A 457 0.14 -0.71 16.21
C HIS A 457 0.17 -2.03 16.97
N VAL A 458 0.55 -3.11 16.28
CA VAL A 458 0.80 -4.42 16.87
C VAL A 458 2.31 -4.60 17.02
N PRO A 459 2.87 -4.57 18.26
CA PRO A 459 4.32 -4.67 18.52
C PRO A 459 4.84 -6.11 18.39
N ASP A 460 4.59 -6.69 17.22
CA ASP A 460 5.10 -7.99 16.80
C ASP A 460 5.27 -7.98 15.28
N ALA A 461 6.22 -7.18 14.80
CA ALA A 461 6.52 -7.05 13.37
C ALA A 461 6.98 -8.39 12.78
N LEU A 462 6.64 -8.67 11.52
CA LEU A 462 7.22 -9.83 10.82
C LEU A 462 8.64 -9.44 10.42
N GLU A 463 9.61 -9.87 11.22
CA GLU A 463 11.02 -9.51 11.11
C GLU A 463 11.67 -10.19 9.90
N SER A 464 12.37 -9.41 9.06
CA SER A 464 13.17 -9.96 7.95
C SER A 464 14.29 -10.86 8.47
N THR A 465 14.77 -11.79 7.65
CA THR A 465 15.83 -12.69 8.12
C THR A 465 17.11 -11.93 8.43
N GLY A 466 17.36 -10.80 7.76
CA GLY A 466 18.48 -9.89 8.01
C GLY A 466 18.35 -9.10 9.31
N ASP A 467 17.18 -8.52 9.61
CA ASP A 467 16.96 -7.84 10.90
C ASP A 467 17.08 -8.85 12.05
N ARG A 468 16.55 -10.06 11.85
CA ARG A 468 16.71 -11.18 12.80
C ARG A 468 18.16 -11.60 12.97
N ALA A 469 18.94 -11.65 11.90
CA ALA A 469 20.37 -11.96 11.95
C ALA A 469 21.17 -10.87 12.67
N ARG A 470 20.84 -9.58 12.48
CA ARG A 470 21.48 -8.48 13.23
C ARG A 470 21.23 -8.63 14.73
N ARG A 471 19.98 -8.88 15.13
CA ARG A 471 19.63 -9.15 16.54
C ARG A 471 20.35 -10.40 17.05
N ALA A 472 20.44 -11.45 16.22
CA ALA A 472 21.16 -12.67 16.57
C ALA A 472 22.64 -12.42 16.83
N LEU A 473 23.34 -11.64 16.01
CA LEU A 473 24.74 -11.28 16.23
C LEU A 473 24.97 -10.57 17.58
N VAL A 474 24.09 -9.63 17.94
CA VAL A 474 24.15 -8.94 19.24
C VAL A 474 23.96 -9.93 20.40
N GLU A 475 22.99 -10.83 20.28
CA GLU A 475 22.74 -11.85 21.31
C GLU A 475 23.87 -12.89 21.38
N GLU A 476 24.53 -13.25 20.28
CA GLU A 476 25.71 -14.12 20.30
C GLU A 476 26.85 -13.51 21.13
N GLU A 477 27.16 -12.22 20.97
CA GLU A 477 28.19 -11.54 21.74
C GLU A 477 27.85 -11.48 23.24
N ARG A 478 26.57 -11.22 23.55
CA ARG A 478 26.06 -11.23 24.92
C ARG A 478 26.17 -12.62 25.56
N LEU A 479 25.81 -13.66 24.81
CA LEU A 479 25.90 -15.05 25.26
C LEU A 479 27.34 -15.51 25.45
N LEU A 480 28.26 -15.12 24.56
CA LEU A 480 29.69 -15.39 24.73
C LEU A 480 30.25 -14.71 25.98
N THR A 481 29.85 -13.47 26.25
CA THR A 481 30.23 -12.76 27.49
C THR A 481 29.67 -13.46 28.73
N LYS A 482 28.42 -13.93 28.67
CA LYS A 482 27.81 -14.73 29.74
C LYS A 482 28.58 -16.04 29.95
N LEU A 483 28.87 -16.78 28.89
CA LEU A 483 29.63 -18.03 28.96
C LEU A 483 31.05 -17.81 29.53
N ALA A 484 31.71 -16.70 29.17
CA ALA A 484 33.00 -16.30 29.73
C ALA A 484 33.00 -16.05 31.24
N SER A 485 31.84 -15.72 31.82
CA SER A 485 31.68 -15.63 33.27
C SER A 485 31.47 -16.97 33.98
N LEU A 486 31.08 -18.01 33.23
CA LEU A 486 30.69 -19.32 33.76
C LEU A 486 31.76 -20.41 33.53
N LEU A 487 32.63 -20.24 32.53
CA LEU A 487 33.57 -21.25 32.06
C LEU A 487 35.02 -20.73 32.04
N PRO A 488 36.02 -21.62 32.22
CA PRO A 488 37.41 -21.24 32.07
C PRO A 488 37.74 -20.88 30.62
N SER A 489 38.66 -19.93 30.42
CA SER A 489 39.05 -19.44 29.08
C SER A 489 39.57 -20.53 28.15
N THR A 490 40.19 -21.58 28.68
CA THR A 490 40.66 -22.75 27.91
C THR A 490 39.52 -23.56 27.30
N ALA A 491 38.40 -23.71 28.02
CA ALA A 491 37.23 -24.42 27.53
C ALA A 491 36.45 -23.60 26.48
N LEU A 492 36.54 -22.27 26.53
CA LEU A 492 35.89 -21.36 25.58
C LEU A 492 36.69 -21.06 24.33
N ALA A 493 38.01 -21.31 24.33
CA ALA A 493 38.86 -21.03 23.19
C ALA A 493 38.37 -21.67 21.87
N PRO A 494 37.91 -22.94 21.83
CA PRO A 494 37.33 -23.53 20.62
C PRO A 494 36.06 -22.79 20.15
N LEU A 495 35.18 -22.39 21.07
CA LEU A 495 33.94 -21.68 20.75
C LEU A 495 34.23 -20.28 20.18
N HIS A 496 35.16 -19.53 20.79
CA HIS A 496 35.60 -18.24 20.26
C HIS A 496 36.26 -18.37 18.87
N HIS A 497 37.01 -19.44 18.64
CA HIS A 497 37.60 -19.71 17.33
C HIS A 497 36.52 -19.97 16.27
N VAL A 498 35.53 -20.81 16.58
CA VAL A 498 34.38 -21.06 15.69
C VAL A 498 33.62 -19.75 15.44
N HIS A 499 33.27 -19.00 16.48
CA HIS A 499 32.55 -17.73 16.35
C HIS A 499 33.23 -16.75 15.38
N ARG A 500 34.54 -16.54 15.53
CA ARG A 500 35.29 -15.65 14.63
C ARG A 500 35.25 -16.11 13.17
N ARG A 501 35.28 -17.43 12.93
CA ARG A 501 35.21 -17.99 11.57
C ARG A 501 33.82 -17.91 10.98
N LEU A 502 32.77 -18.02 11.80
CA LEU A 502 31.37 -17.81 11.38
C LEU A 502 31.08 -16.37 10.95
N GLN A 503 31.88 -15.40 11.39
CA GLN A 503 31.82 -14.02 10.89
C GLN A 503 32.54 -13.81 9.55
N SER A 504 33.20 -14.84 8.99
CA SER A 504 33.93 -14.71 7.73
C SER A 504 32.98 -14.44 6.56
N PRO A 505 33.32 -13.52 5.64
CA PRO A 505 32.58 -13.37 4.41
C PRO A 505 32.70 -14.64 3.54
N GLU A 506 33.76 -15.45 3.67
CA GLU A 506 33.96 -16.62 2.82
C GLU A 506 33.12 -17.83 3.27
N PRO A 507 32.12 -18.28 2.47
CA PRO A 507 31.21 -19.34 2.92
C PRO A 507 31.92 -20.67 3.20
N GLY A 508 33.00 -20.99 2.47
CA GLY A 508 33.81 -22.18 2.74
C GLY A 508 34.47 -22.16 4.12
N VAL A 509 34.87 -20.99 4.62
CA VAL A 509 35.44 -20.83 5.97
C VAL A 509 34.37 -21.07 7.04
N ARG A 510 33.15 -20.57 6.81
CA ARG A 510 31.99 -20.77 7.69
C ARG A 510 31.54 -22.22 7.73
N ARG A 511 31.43 -22.88 6.57
CA ARG A 511 31.13 -24.31 6.47
C ARG A 511 32.05 -25.16 7.36
N GLN A 512 33.37 -24.97 7.23
CA GLN A 512 34.36 -25.68 8.06
C GLN A 512 34.19 -25.37 9.56
N ALA A 513 33.76 -24.16 9.90
CA ALA A 513 33.51 -23.79 11.29
C ALA A 513 32.25 -24.48 11.85
N TYR A 514 31.19 -24.64 11.05
CA TYR A 514 30.02 -25.44 11.42
C TYR A 514 30.35 -26.92 11.60
N GLU A 515 31.23 -27.49 10.78
CA GLU A 515 31.73 -28.87 10.95
C GLU A 515 32.48 -29.05 12.29
N GLN A 516 33.14 -28.00 12.80
CA GLN A 516 33.84 -28.01 14.09
C GLN A 516 32.94 -27.64 15.29
N LEU A 517 31.74 -27.11 15.03
CA LEU A 517 30.85 -26.58 16.04
C LEU A 517 30.44 -27.61 17.10
N PRO A 518 30.05 -28.86 16.75
CA PRO A 518 29.65 -29.85 17.74
C PRO A 518 30.74 -30.13 18.79
N HIS A 519 32.00 -30.19 18.35
CA HIS A 519 33.14 -30.40 19.23
C HIS A 519 33.36 -29.21 20.17
N ALA A 520 33.29 -27.98 19.66
CA ALA A 520 33.47 -26.77 20.46
C ALA A 520 32.38 -26.63 21.54
N VAL A 521 31.12 -26.88 21.19
CA VAL A 521 29.98 -26.82 22.11
C VAL A 521 30.07 -27.92 23.18
N THR A 522 30.39 -29.15 22.79
CA THR A 522 30.53 -30.27 23.74
C THR A 522 31.67 -30.01 24.73
N THR A 523 32.80 -29.50 24.24
CA THR A 523 33.96 -29.13 25.10
C THR A 523 33.58 -28.06 26.12
N ALA A 524 32.84 -27.03 25.70
CA ALA A 524 32.37 -25.97 26.61
C ALA A 524 31.37 -26.51 27.64
N LEU A 525 30.44 -27.39 27.24
CA LEU A 525 29.44 -27.98 28.14
C LEU A 525 30.06 -28.95 29.16
N ASP A 526 31.03 -29.77 28.74
CA ASP A 526 31.68 -30.75 29.63
C ASP A 526 32.58 -30.09 30.66
N ALA A 527 33.10 -28.89 30.37
CA ALA A 527 33.84 -28.09 31.33
C ALA A 527 32.96 -27.35 32.34
N ALA A 528 31.63 -27.38 32.18
CA ALA A 528 30.71 -26.66 33.05
C ALA A 528 30.63 -27.33 34.44
N PRO A 529 30.72 -26.55 35.54
CA PRO A 529 30.52 -27.11 36.88
C PRO A 529 29.08 -27.62 37.05
N PRO A 530 28.83 -28.67 37.85
CA PRO A 530 27.50 -29.27 37.98
C PRO A 530 26.38 -28.26 38.32
N SER A 531 26.69 -27.24 39.12
CA SER A 531 25.74 -26.19 39.51
C SER A 531 25.36 -25.22 38.39
N ALA A 532 26.20 -25.05 37.37
CA ALA A 532 25.97 -24.13 36.24
C ALA A 532 25.69 -24.86 34.92
N ARG A 533 25.76 -26.20 34.89
CA ARG A 533 25.67 -27.00 33.66
C ARG A 533 24.37 -26.77 32.88
N ALA A 534 23.23 -26.62 33.56
CA ALA A 534 21.95 -26.33 32.93
C ALA A 534 21.95 -24.94 32.27
N GLU A 535 22.45 -23.92 32.98
CA GLU A 535 22.53 -22.54 32.46
C GLU A 535 23.51 -22.43 31.28
N VAL A 536 24.65 -23.12 31.35
CA VAL A 536 25.61 -23.21 30.24
C VAL A 536 24.99 -23.89 29.04
N ARG A 537 24.23 -24.97 29.25
CA ARG A 537 23.52 -25.68 28.16
C ARG A 537 22.50 -24.78 27.47
N GLU A 538 21.67 -24.07 28.23
CA GLU A 538 20.70 -23.12 27.65
C GLU A 538 21.40 -21.99 26.87
N ALA A 539 22.49 -21.45 27.41
CA ALA A 539 23.27 -20.40 26.74
C ALA A 539 23.94 -20.90 25.45
N LEU A 540 24.49 -22.12 25.44
CA LEU A 540 25.06 -22.75 24.25
C LEU A 540 23.98 -23.05 23.20
N HIS A 541 22.82 -23.57 23.60
CA HIS A 541 21.70 -23.79 22.70
C HIS A 541 21.22 -22.48 22.05
N ALA A 542 21.04 -21.43 22.85
CA ALA A 542 20.69 -20.11 22.33
C ALA A 542 21.74 -19.61 21.33
N TRP A 543 23.03 -19.70 21.67
CA TRP A 543 24.12 -19.25 20.80
C TRP A 543 24.12 -19.99 19.46
N VAL A 544 23.97 -21.32 19.47
CA VAL A 544 23.89 -22.14 18.24
C VAL A 544 22.67 -21.76 17.40
N ALA A 545 21.50 -21.56 18.04
CA ALA A 545 20.29 -21.14 17.33
C ALA A 545 20.46 -19.75 16.68
N HIS A 546 21.16 -18.82 17.33
CA HIS A 546 21.48 -17.52 16.77
C HIS A 546 22.47 -17.61 15.60
N ALA A 547 23.52 -18.43 15.70
CA ALA A 547 24.47 -18.67 14.61
C ALA A 547 23.78 -19.16 13.32
N VAL A 548 22.88 -20.14 13.45
CA VAL A 548 22.13 -20.67 12.30
C VAL A 548 21.19 -19.62 11.70
N ARG A 549 20.59 -18.75 12.51
CA ARG A 549 19.75 -17.63 12.02
C ARG A 549 20.56 -16.63 11.19
N VAL A 550 21.81 -16.39 11.55
CA VAL A 550 22.72 -15.53 10.78
C VAL A 550 23.05 -16.17 9.43
N GLU A 551 23.33 -17.47 9.38
CA GLU A 551 23.57 -18.17 8.11
C GLU A 551 22.30 -18.25 7.24
N ARG A 552 21.12 -18.40 7.86
CA ARG A 552 19.85 -18.37 7.11
C ARG A 552 19.69 -17.07 6.32
N ALA A 553 19.98 -15.92 6.94
CA ALA A 553 19.91 -14.63 6.26
C ALA A 553 20.93 -14.51 5.11
N ALA A 554 22.09 -15.16 5.22
CA ALA A 554 23.06 -15.22 4.13
C ALA A 554 22.55 -16.03 2.93
N VAL A 555 21.87 -17.15 3.18
CA VAL A 555 21.24 -17.97 2.11
C VAL A 555 20.10 -17.23 1.44
N ASP A 556 19.17 -16.65 2.20
CA ASP A 556 18.00 -15.96 1.61
C ASP A 556 18.44 -14.78 0.71
N GLN A 557 19.47 -14.03 1.13
CA GLN A 557 20.03 -12.97 0.30
C GLN A 557 20.72 -13.52 -0.96
N ALA A 558 21.46 -14.62 -0.84
CA ALA A 558 22.12 -15.27 -1.98
C ALA A 558 21.09 -15.82 -2.99
N GLU A 559 19.95 -16.33 -2.51
CA GLU A 559 18.82 -16.73 -3.34
C GLU A 559 18.20 -15.53 -4.06
N GLY A 560 17.95 -14.43 -3.34
CA GLY A 560 17.45 -13.18 -3.94
C GLY A 560 18.35 -12.64 -5.05
N GLU A 561 19.67 -12.69 -4.85
CA GLU A 561 20.63 -12.30 -5.89
C GLU A 561 20.65 -13.30 -7.06
N LYS A 562 20.64 -14.60 -6.80
CA LYS A 562 20.55 -15.63 -7.84
C LYS A 562 19.34 -15.38 -8.74
N LEU A 563 18.17 -15.14 -8.16
CA LEU A 563 16.94 -14.83 -8.88
C LEU A 563 17.05 -13.52 -9.68
N ALA A 564 17.71 -12.50 -9.13
CA ALA A 564 17.97 -11.25 -9.85
C ALA A 564 18.86 -11.47 -11.08
N ILE A 565 19.96 -12.21 -10.93
CA ILE A 565 20.88 -12.57 -12.02
C ILE A 565 20.14 -13.41 -13.07
N GLU A 566 19.35 -14.40 -12.67
CA GLU A 566 18.56 -15.21 -13.58
C GLU A 566 17.60 -14.36 -14.42
N ARG A 567 16.94 -13.37 -13.79
CA ARG A 567 16.06 -12.43 -14.48
C ARG A 567 16.81 -11.52 -15.46
N GLU A 568 17.96 -10.97 -15.06
CA GLU A 568 18.77 -10.07 -15.90
C GLU A 568 19.49 -10.78 -17.06
N ARG A 569 19.59 -12.10 -16.97
CA ARG A 569 20.13 -12.92 -18.05
C ARG A 569 19.11 -13.23 -19.14
N LEU A 570 17.82 -12.95 -18.92
CA LEU A 570 16.78 -13.20 -19.92
C LEU A 570 16.96 -12.24 -21.11
N VAL A 571 17.40 -12.76 -22.26
CA VAL A 571 17.66 -11.98 -23.48
C VAL A 571 16.38 -11.77 -24.29
N ALA A 572 15.53 -12.80 -24.32
CA ALA A 572 14.23 -12.74 -24.94
C ALA A 572 13.29 -13.69 -24.20
N LEU A 573 12.19 -13.15 -23.70
CA LEU A 573 10.99 -13.91 -23.41
C LEU A 573 10.10 -13.83 -24.65
N ASP A 574 10.07 -14.88 -25.48
CA ASP A 574 9.11 -14.98 -26.58
C ASP A 574 7.72 -15.31 -26.02
N LEU A 575 7.09 -14.29 -25.45
CA LEU A 575 5.69 -14.31 -25.08
C LEU A 575 4.95 -13.56 -26.18
N LYS A 576 4.66 -14.22 -27.32
CA LYS A 576 3.89 -13.72 -28.48
C LYS A 576 2.82 -12.65 -28.15
N GLY A 577 3.23 -11.38 -27.99
CA GLY A 577 2.36 -10.26 -27.62
C GLY A 577 1.75 -10.26 -26.19
N GLN A 578 2.15 -11.14 -25.27
CA GLN A 578 1.50 -11.36 -23.96
C GLN A 578 2.14 -10.60 -22.77
N GLY A 579 3.09 -9.68 -23.00
CA GLY A 579 3.92 -9.12 -21.91
C GLY A 579 3.60 -7.70 -21.42
N GLY A 580 2.79 -6.91 -22.14
CA GLY A 580 2.55 -5.50 -21.83
C GLY A 580 1.46 -5.26 -20.78
N ALA A 581 1.56 -4.19 -20.00
CA ALA A 581 0.59 -3.84 -18.95
C ALA A 581 -0.88 -3.86 -19.43
N ALA A 582 -1.16 -3.32 -20.62
CA ALA A 582 -2.51 -3.30 -21.19
C ALA A 582 -3.05 -4.70 -21.58
N GLN A 583 -2.18 -5.60 -22.03
CA GLN A 583 -2.57 -6.98 -22.33
C GLN A 583 -2.83 -7.75 -21.03
N GLY A 584 -1.97 -7.56 -20.02
CA GLY A 584 -2.16 -8.14 -18.69
C GLY A 584 -3.48 -7.72 -18.04
N VAL A 585 -3.91 -6.47 -18.24
CA VAL A 585 -5.23 -5.98 -17.84
C VAL A 585 -6.35 -6.76 -18.56
N LYS A 586 -6.28 -6.91 -19.89
CA LYS A 586 -7.28 -7.64 -20.68
C LYS A 586 -7.38 -9.11 -20.30
N ASP A 587 -6.25 -9.79 -20.15
CA ASP A 587 -6.22 -11.22 -19.80
C ASP A 587 -6.83 -11.45 -18.41
N ARG A 588 -6.51 -10.56 -17.45
CA ARG A 588 -7.11 -10.60 -16.11
C ARG A 588 -8.62 -10.35 -16.17
N GLN A 589 -9.09 -9.38 -16.96
CA GLN A 589 -10.53 -9.12 -17.13
C GLN A 589 -11.25 -10.34 -17.71
N LEU A 590 -10.70 -10.96 -18.75
CA LEU A 590 -11.24 -12.19 -19.35
C LEU A 590 -11.33 -13.35 -18.36
N LEU A 591 -10.34 -13.48 -17.48
CA LEU A 591 -10.31 -14.51 -16.44
C LEU A 591 -11.46 -14.35 -15.45
N PHE A 592 -11.73 -13.13 -14.98
CA PHE A 592 -12.81 -12.86 -14.03
C PHE A 592 -14.19 -12.77 -14.68
N GLU A 593 -14.29 -12.60 -15.99
CA GLU A 593 -15.58 -12.66 -16.70
C GLU A 593 -16.16 -14.07 -16.81
N ARG A 594 -15.33 -15.12 -16.81
CA ARG A 594 -15.78 -16.52 -16.98
C ARG A 594 -16.13 -17.23 -15.68
N GLU A 595 -15.73 -16.66 -14.54
CA GLU A 595 -15.97 -17.09 -13.15
C GLU A 595 -15.80 -18.56 -12.78
N ASP A 596 -15.28 -19.39 -13.69
CA ASP A 596 -14.97 -20.78 -13.42
C ASP A 596 -13.80 -20.86 -12.43
N ALA A 597 -14.12 -21.27 -11.20
CA ALA A 597 -13.15 -21.41 -10.12
C ALA A 597 -12.05 -22.43 -10.45
N MET A 598 -12.36 -23.45 -11.25
CA MET A 598 -11.39 -24.40 -11.76
C MET A 598 -10.51 -23.74 -12.82
N GLN A 599 -11.06 -22.97 -13.76
CA GLN A 599 -10.26 -22.17 -14.68
C GLN A 599 -9.43 -21.09 -13.99
N ARG A 600 -9.87 -20.50 -12.87
CA ARG A 600 -9.04 -19.57 -12.10
C ARG A 600 -7.86 -20.27 -11.43
N LYS A 601 -8.11 -21.41 -10.79
CA LYS A 601 -7.04 -22.22 -10.19
C LYS A 601 -6.09 -22.78 -11.25
N LEU A 602 -6.63 -23.29 -12.35
CA LEU A 602 -5.86 -23.73 -13.52
C LEU A 602 -5.13 -22.56 -14.16
N ALA A 603 -5.73 -21.38 -14.33
CA ALA A 603 -5.02 -20.23 -14.89
C ALA A 603 -3.91 -19.73 -13.97
N VAL A 604 -4.05 -19.81 -12.64
CA VAL A 604 -2.95 -19.50 -11.72
C VAL A 604 -1.86 -20.57 -11.81
N LEU A 605 -2.22 -21.85 -11.73
CA LEU A 605 -1.28 -22.97 -11.80
C LEU A 605 -0.60 -23.05 -13.18
N ASP A 606 -1.36 -23.01 -14.25
CA ASP A 606 -0.90 -22.96 -15.64
C ASP A 606 -0.11 -21.68 -15.88
N ARG A 607 -0.45 -20.51 -15.30
CA ARG A 607 0.36 -19.31 -15.51
C ARG A 607 1.67 -19.38 -14.74
N THR A 608 1.70 -19.91 -13.52
CA THR A 608 2.95 -20.12 -12.78
C THR A 608 3.79 -21.20 -13.46
N ALA A 609 3.17 -22.28 -13.93
CA ALA A 609 3.84 -23.34 -14.69
C ALA A 609 4.28 -22.88 -16.09
N LEU A 610 3.49 -22.06 -16.79
CA LEU A 610 3.82 -21.46 -18.09
C LEU A 610 4.87 -20.39 -17.93
N LEU A 611 4.83 -19.59 -16.86
CA LEU A 611 5.87 -18.62 -16.55
C LEU A 611 7.16 -19.35 -16.20
N GLN A 612 7.11 -20.38 -15.35
CA GLN A 612 8.26 -21.20 -15.02
C GLN A 612 8.81 -21.89 -16.26
N GLN A 613 7.95 -22.52 -17.07
CA GLN A 613 8.33 -23.13 -18.34
C GLN A 613 8.91 -22.09 -19.31
N ALA A 614 8.34 -20.89 -19.38
CA ALA A 614 8.85 -19.80 -20.21
C ALA A 614 10.20 -19.29 -19.69
N LEU A 615 10.42 -19.23 -18.38
CA LEU A 615 11.69 -18.88 -17.76
C LEU A 615 12.75 -19.97 -17.94
N ASP A 616 12.34 -21.23 -17.93
CA ASP A 616 13.21 -22.39 -18.14
C ASP A 616 13.63 -22.52 -19.61
N THR A 617 12.73 -22.18 -20.53
CA THR A 617 12.97 -22.22 -21.99
C THR A 617 13.45 -20.91 -22.59
N ALA A 618 13.44 -19.81 -21.83
CA ALA A 618 13.92 -18.51 -22.27
C ALA A 618 15.39 -18.55 -22.66
N ILE A 619 15.74 -17.80 -23.70
CA ILE A 619 17.12 -17.63 -24.11
C ILE A 619 17.82 -16.78 -23.06
N LYS A 620 18.73 -17.41 -22.31
CA LYS A 620 19.56 -16.75 -21.30
C LYS A 620 20.93 -16.43 -21.90
N ARG A 621 21.41 -15.20 -21.69
CA ARG A 621 22.83 -14.88 -21.98
C ARG A 621 23.72 -15.66 -21.01
N LEU A 622 24.98 -15.81 -21.41
CA LEU A 622 26.01 -16.28 -20.50
C LEU A 622 26.13 -15.29 -19.32
N PRO A 623 26.35 -15.79 -18.09
CA PRO A 623 26.66 -14.92 -16.96
C PRO A 623 27.92 -14.10 -17.24
N THR A 624 27.95 -12.86 -16.76
CA THR A 624 29.20 -12.11 -16.69
C THR A 624 30.15 -12.76 -15.67
N PRO A 625 31.47 -12.48 -15.69
CA PRO A 625 32.40 -13.01 -14.69
C PRO A 625 31.99 -12.70 -13.25
N ASP A 626 31.44 -11.51 -12.99
CA ASP A 626 30.97 -11.10 -11.67
C ASP A 626 29.69 -11.85 -11.26
N GLU A 627 28.75 -12.05 -12.19
CA GLU A 627 27.55 -12.85 -11.96
C GLU A 627 27.89 -14.33 -11.69
N LEU A 628 28.84 -14.90 -12.44
CA LEU A 628 29.29 -16.28 -12.21
C LEU A 628 29.90 -16.42 -10.82
N LYS A 629 30.71 -15.45 -10.39
CA LYS A 629 31.27 -15.42 -9.04
C LYS A 629 30.17 -15.36 -7.96
N ALA A 630 29.13 -14.56 -8.18
CA ALA A 630 27.98 -14.48 -7.28
C ALA A 630 27.22 -15.82 -7.21
N LEU A 631 26.96 -16.45 -8.35
CA LEU A 631 26.27 -17.76 -8.42
C LEU A 631 27.05 -18.87 -7.70
N VAL A 632 28.35 -18.99 -7.95
CA VAL A 632 29.20 -19.97 -7.25
C VAL A 632 29.21 -19.70 -5.74
N ARG A 633 29.34 -18.43 -5.34
CA ARG A 633 29.27 -18.06 -3.93
C ARG A 633 27.92 -18.42 -3.29
N ALA A 634 26.81 -18.31 -4.01
CA ALA A 634 25.49 -18.72 -3.53
C ALA A 634 25.45 -20.23 -3.25
N GLU A 635 25.96 -21.07 -4.16
CA GLU A 635 26.07 -22.52 -3.94
C GLU A 635 26.92 -22.86 -2.70
N HIS A 636 28.05 -22.18 -2.52
CA HIS A 636 28.89 -22.36 -1.33
C HIS A 636 28.21 -21.89 -0.03
N THR A 637 27.34 -20.88 -0.12
CA THR A 637 26.56 -20.37 1.03
C THR A 637 25.46 -21.35 1.41
N GLU A 638 24.77 -21.94 0.44
CA GLU A 638 23.82 -23.02 0.65
C GLU A 638 24.49 -24.23 1.33
N ALA A 639 25.68 -24.63 0.85
CA ALA A 639 26.44 -25.71 1.48
C ALA A 639 26.87 -25.39 2.92
N ALA A 640 27.18 -24.13 3.24
CA ALA A 640 27.48 -23.71 4.61
C ALA A 640 26.24 -23.79 5.52
N PHE A 641 25.07 -23.43 5.01
CA PHE A 641 23.80 -23.55 5.74
C PHE A 641 23.36 -25.00 5.97
N VAL A 642 23.56 -25.89 5.00
CA VAL A 642 23.37 -27.33 5.21
C VAL A 642 24.23 -27.81 6.38
N ALA A 643 25.54 -27.50 6.38
CA ALA A 643 26.43 -27.84 7.50
C ALA A 643 25.98 -27.21 8.83
N ALA A 644 25.45 -25.98 8.80
CA ALA A 644 24.93 -25.30 9.99
C ALA A 644 23.72 -26.03 10.59
N THR A 645 22.77 -26.43 9.75
CA THR A 645 21.55 -27.15 10.18
C THR A 645 21.85 -28.58 10.62
N GLU A 646 22.78 -29.28 9.97
CA GLU A 646 23.28 -30.59 10.41
C GLU A 646 23.96 -30.50 11.79
N ALA A 647 24.84 -29.51 11.98
CA ALA A 647 25.52 -29.29 13.26
C ALA A 647 24.53 -28.96 14.38
N GLN A 648 23.53 -28.12 14.12
CA GLN A 648 22.48 -27.81 15.08
C GLN A 648 21.62 -29.04 15.41
N GLY A 649 21.23 -29.82 14.39
CA GLY A 649 20.49 -31.08 14.58
C GLY A 649 21.23 -32.06 15.48
N ALA A 650 22.51 -32.32 15.17
CA ALA A 650 23.36 -33.22 15.96
C ALA A 650 23.52 -32.76 17.43
N LEU A 651 23.62 -31.43 17.65
CA LEU A 651 23.71 -30.87 18.99
C LEU A 651 22.39 -30.99 19.77
N ASN A 652 21.26 -30.74 19.10
CA ASN A 652 19.93 -30.85 19.68
C ASN A 652 19.54 -32.30 19.97
N ASP A 653 19.97 -33.26 19.16
CA ASP A 653 19.75 -34.69 19.41
C ASP A 653 20.70 -35.28 20.48
N GLY A 654 21.75 -34.54 20.84
CA GLY A 654 22.80 -34.97 21.76
C GLY A 654 22.96 -34.05 22.98
N PRO A 655 24.09 -33.32 23.10
CA PRO A 655 24.44 -32.58 24.32
C PRO A 655 23.44 -31.49 24.74
N LEU A 656 22.59 -31.01 23.83
CA LEU A 656 21.60 -29.96 24.07
C LEU A 656 20.15 -30.47 24.14
N ALA A 657 19.91 -31.79 24.10
CA ALA A 657 18.57 -32.40 24.04
C ALA A 657 17.64 -32.04 25.21
N ASP A 658 18.22 -31.67 26.36
CA ASP A 658 17.45 -31.27 27.56
C ASP A 658 16.83 -29.86 27.43
N VAL A 659 17.15 -29.09 26.38
CA VAL A 659 16.54 -27.77 26.13
C VAL A 659 15.26 -27.96 25.31
N GLU A 660 14.12 -27.54 25.84
CA GLU A 660 12.85 -27.62 25.11
C GLU A 660 12.78 -26.55 24.00
N PRO A 661 12.72 -26.93 22.70
CA PRO A 661 12.81 -25.95 21.62
C PRO A 661 11.63 -24.97 21.58
N ARG A 662 10.42 -25.42 21.93
CA ARG A 662 9.22 -24.55 21.93
C ARG A 662 9.30 -23.49 23.02
N ALA A 663 9.75 -23.85 24.23
CA ALA A 663 9.97 -22.90 25.31
C ALA A 663 11.04 -21.86 24.94
N PHE A 664 12.14 -22.29 24.30
CA PHE A 664 13.17 -21.36 23.79
C PHE A 664 12.58 -20.36 22.79
N LEU A 665 11.83 -20.84 21.78
CA LEU A 665 11.21 -19.98 20.77
C LEU A 665 10.18 -19.02 21.38
N ALA A 666 9.37 -19.49 22.34
CA ALA A 666 8.41 -18.65 23.05
C ALA A 666 9.11 -17.52 23.81
N LYS A 667 10.19 -17.84 24.55
CA LYS A 667 10.97 -16.84 25.29
C LYS A 667 11.65 -15.81 24.39
N ASP A 668 12.24 -16.24 23.27
CA ASP A 668 12.84 -15.34 22.27
C ASP A 668 11.79 -14.42 21.63
N HIS A 669 10.60 -14.95 21.35
CA HIS A 669 9.47 -14.16 20.84
C HIS A 669 8.98 -13.14 21.88
N GLU A 670 8.81 -13.54 23.14
CA GLU A 670 8.42 -12.63 24.24
C GLU A 670 9.41 -11.47 24.41
N GLN A 671 10.71 -11.76 24.40
CA GLN A 671 11.77 -10.75 24.49
C GLN A 671 11.75 -9.76 23.30
N LYS A 672 11.54 -10.27 22.09
CA LYS A 672 11.37 -9.45 20.90
C LYS A 672 10.15 -8.52 21.06
N VAL A 673 9.00 -9.06 21.42
CA VAL A 673 7.74 -8.30 21.60
C VAL A 673 7.89 -7.24 22.70
N GLU A 674 8.55 -7.57 23.82
CA GLU A 674 8.81 -6.60 24.89
C GLU A 674 9.70 -5.45 24.43
N THR A 675 10.74 -5.76 23.64
CA THR A 675 11.66 -4.76 23.06
C THR A 675 10.92 -3.84 22.09
N GLU A 676 10.12 -4.41 21.17
CA GLU A 676 9.30 -3.64 20.22
C GLU A 676 8.25 -2.79 20.93
N THR A 677 7.62 -3.31 21.98
CA THR A 677 6.64 -2.57 22.80
C THR A 677 7.28 -1.39 23.52
N THR A 678 8.47 -1.58 24.07
CA THR A 678 9.22 -0.52 24.75
C THR A 678 9.66 0.57 23.78
N TRP A 679 10.16 0.19 22.61
CA TRP A 679 10.45 1.12 21.52
C TRP A 679 9.21 1.90 21.08
N ALA A 680 8.09 1.21 20.82
CA ALA A 680 6.86 1.84 20.34
C ALA A 680 6.28 2.85 21.34
N ARG A 681 6.47 2.64 22.65
CA ARG A 681 6.07 3.59 23.70
C ARG A 681 6.89 4.89 23.67
N GLY A 682 8.17 4.82 23.31
CA GLY A 682 9.07 5.97 23.21
C GLY A 682 9.08 6.66 21.84
N ALA A 683 8.64 5.97 20.79
CA ALA A 683 8.69 6.45 19.41
C ALA A 683 7.76 7.65 19.14
N LEU A 684 8.20 8.50 18.21
CA LEU A 684 7.33 9.54 17.65
C LEU A 684 6.21 8.90 16.85
N ARG A 685 4.97 9.29 17.11
CA ARG A 685 3.79 8.66 16.48
C ARG A 685 3.60 9.02 15.01
N GLU A 686 4.09 10.17 14.57
CA GLU A 686 3.77 10.72 13.25
C GLU A 686 4.97 10.63 12.32
N SER A 687 4.77 10.19 11.08
CA SER A 687 5.79 10.10 10.03
C SER A 687 6.36 11.45 9.62
N GLY A 688 7.47 11.49 8.90
CA GLY A 688 8.10 12.70 8.38
C GLY A 688 7.34 13.40 7.24
N ALA A 689 6.10 13.03 6.94
CA ALA A 689 5.36 13.56 5.82
C ALA A 689 4.82 14.99 6.05
N ALA A 690 4.77 15.78 4.97
CA ALA A 690 4.13 17.10 4.91
C ALA A 690 4.52 18.07 6.05
N ARG A 691 5.82 18.25 6.31
CA ARG A 691 6.29 19.08 7.43
C ARG A 691 6.42 20.54 7.05
N THR A 692 6.01 21.43 7.96
CA THR A 692 6.21 22.88 7.87
C THR A 692 6.92 23.39 9.12
N VAL A 693 8.00 24.14 8.92
CA VAL A 693 8.80 24.74 10.00
C VAL A 693 8.87 26.23 9.77
N VAL A 694 8.62 27.00 10.82
CA VAL A 694 8.86 28.45 10.84
C VAL A 694 9.98 28.71 11.84
N SER A 695 11.04 29.37 11.40
CA SER A 695 12.16 29.72 12.27
C SER A 695 12.42 31.22 12.25
N GLY A 696 12.64 31.79 13.43
CA GLY A 696 13.14 33.15 13.61
C GLY A 696 14.59 33.11 14.08
N GLY A 697 15.45 33.95 13.53
CA GLY A 697 16.86 33.94 13.86
C GLY A 697 17.56 35.27 13.59
N VAL A 698 18.86 35.26 13.80
CA VAL A 698 19.79 36.36 13.51
C VAL A 698 20.92 35.79 12.67
N ASP A 699 21.20 36.47 11.56
CA ASP A 699 22.31 36.18 10.66
C ASP A 699 23.38 37.28 10.82
N PHE A 700 24.64 36.87 10.85
CA PHE A 700 25.81 37.73 11.06
C PHE A 700 26.71 37.62 9.82
N PRO A 701 26.40 38.39 8.76
CA PRO A 701 27.12 38.31 7.48
C PRO A 701 28.53 38.92 7.53
N GLU A 702 28.77 39.85 8.47
CA GLU A 702 30.05 40.53 8.68
C GLU A 702 30.29 40.76 10.18
N VAL A 703 31.55 40.96 10.57
CA VAL A 703 31.93 41.22 11.97
C VAL A 703 31.26 42.51 12.46
N GLY A 704 30.36 42.40 13.44
CA GLY A 704 29.61 43.52 14.01
C GLY A 704 28.27 43.82 13.34
N ALA A 705 27.92 43.13 12.25
CA ALA A 705 26.60 43.23 11.60
C ALA A 705 25.67 42.11 12.07
N ALA A 706 24.42 42.45 12.37
CA ALA A 706 23.38 41.50 12.72
C ALA A 706 22.09 41.86 11.98
N ARG A 707 21.45 40.88 11.34
CA ARG A 707 20.14 41.05 10.70
C ARG A 707 19.16 39.98 11.15
N PRO A 708 17.90 40.33 11.44
CA PRO A 708 16.87 39.34 11.72
C PRO A 708 16.59 38.52 10.46
N VAL A 709 16.29 37.25 10.64
CA VAL A 709 15.92 36.32 9.58
C VAL A 709 14.68 35.55 10.00
N VAL A 710 13.75 35.40 9.08
CA VAL A 710 12.65 34.43 9.19
C VAL A 710 12.82 33.43 8.06
N SER A 711 12.80 32.14 8.38
CA SER A 711 12.75 31.08 7.36
C SER A 711 11.44 30.31 7.45
N LEU A 712 10.92 29.94 6.28
CA LEU A 712 9.83 28.98 6.11
C LEU A 712 10.39 27.75 5.40
N ARG A 713 10.33 26.58 6.04
CA ARG A 713 10.69 25.30 5.42
C ARG A 713 9.45 24.43 5.26
N THR A 714 9.26 23.88 4.07
CA THR A 714 8.16 22.97 3.72
C THR A 714 8.72 21.73 3.04
N SER A 715 8.30 20.54 3.43
CA SER A 715 8.78 19.28 2.84
C SER A 715 7.64 18.32 2.55
N ALA A 716 7.73 17.60 1.43
CA ALA A 716 6.81 16.50 1.16
C ALA A 716 7.10 15.30 2.07
N MET A 717 8.39 14.98 2.24
CA MET A 717 8.89 14.02 3.24
C MET A 717 10.20 14.53 3.84
N ASN A 718 10.32 14.46 5.16
CA ASN A 718 11.53 14.73 5.91
C ASN A 718 11.63 13.78 7.11
N GLU A 719 12.36 12.69 6.89
CA GLU A 719 12.66 11.64 7.86
C GLU A 719 14.14 11.73 8.20
N ALA A 720 14.46 12.28 9.37
CA ALA A 720 15.85 12.53 9.74
C ALA A 720 16.52 11.28 10.31
N LEU A 721 17.82 11.14 10.04
CA LEU A 721 18.61 10.01 10.53
C LEU A 721 18.58 9.96 12.06
N GLY A 722 18.30 8.79 12.63
CA GLY A 722 18.15 8.52 14.06
C GLY A 722 16.77 8.83 14.65
N ASP A 723 15.83 9.35 13.86
CA ASP A 723 14.45 9.53 14.33
C ASP A 723 13.75 8.16 14.42
N ALA A 724 13.34 7.79 15.63
CA ALA A 724 12.56 6.57 15.84
C ALA A 724 11.07 6.88 15.72
N ARG A 725 10.49 6.59 14.56
CA ARG A 725 9.07 6.84 14.26
C ARG A 725 8.28 5.55 14.15
N LEU A 726 7.08 5.54 14.73
CA LEU A 726 6.18 4.40 14.73
C LEU A 726 5.69 4.07 13.31
N HIS A 727 5.26 5.10 12.56
CA HIS A 727 4.82 4.98 11.16
C HIS A 727 5.86 5.42 10.14
N GLY A 728 7.12 5.64 10.52
CA GLY A 728 8.18 6.15 9.64
C GLY A 728 9.23 5.11 9.24
N PHE A 729 10.35 5.60 8.72
CA PHE A 729 11.48 4.78 8.27
C PHE A 729 12.18 4.09 9.45
N GLN A 730 13.10 3.17 9.15
CA GLN A 730 14.06 2.72 10.15
C GLN A 730 14.95 3.92 10.52
N SER A 731 15.26 4.06 11.81
CA SER A 731 16.08 5.16 12.34
C SER A 731 17.52 5.16 11.80
N SER A 732 17.97 4.07 11.20
CA SER A 732 19.25 3.99 10.48
C SER A 732 19.26 4.73 9.14
N SER A 733 18.10 5.23 8.67
CA SER A 733 17.96 5.80 7.33
C SER A 733 17.35 7.20 7.40
N GLU A 734 17.70 8.02 6.41
CA GLU A 734 17.16 9.35 6.18
C GLU A 734 16.54 9.42 4.79
N LEU A 735 15.40 10.13 4.69
CA LEU A 735 14.76 10.45 3.43
C LEU A 735 14.26 11.90 3.43
N ARG A 736 14.70 12.67 2.43
CA ARG A 736 14.23 14.04 2.18
C ARG A 736 13.70 14.13 0.76
N VAL A 737 12.47 14.60 0.60
CA VAL A 737 11.82 14.75 -0.72
C VAL A 737 11.11 16.08 -0.78
N LEU A 738 11.42 16.86 -1.82
CA LEU A 738 10.91 18.22 -2.05
C LEU A 738 10.97 19.08 -0.79
N ASP A 739 12.11 19.05 -0.13
CA ASP A 739 12.34 19.80 1.09
C ASP A 739 12.89 21.18 0.76
N GLY A 740 11.98 22.16 0.79
CA GLY A 740 12.24 23.55 0.42
C GLY A 740 12.35 24.46 1.64
N GLU A 741 13.36 25.31 1.71
CA GLU A 741 13.52 26.38 2.70
C GLU A 741 13.63 27.74 2.00
N LEU A 742 12.82 28.71 2.42
CA LEU A 742 12.89 30.11 1.99
C LEU A 742 13.28 30.98 3.18
N SER A 743 14.41 31.68 3.09
CA SER A 743 14.87 32.64 4.11
C SER A 743 14.60 34.07 3.67
N VAL A 744 14.02 34.89 4.54
CA VAL A 744 13.74 36.31 4.30
C VAL A 744 14.20 37.18 5.47
N GLU A 745 14.58 38.42 5.15
CA GLU A 745 14.82 39.47 6.14
C GLU A 745 13.52 40.27 6.32
N PRO A 746 12.90 40.24 7.51
CA PRO A 746 11.69 41.00 7.77
C PRO A 746 12.03 42.49 7.80
N ARG A 747 11.35 43.26 6.96
CA ARG A 747 11.44 44.72 6.89
C ARG A 747 10.03 45.31 6.76
N TRP A 748 9.84 46.57 7.15
CA TRP A 748 8.59 47.26 6.88
C TRP A 748 8.38 47.40 5.37
N GLY A 749 7.34 46.77 4.83
CA GLY A 749 7.09 46.67 3.39
C GLY A 749 7.29 45.25 2.84
N VAL A 750 7.83 45.12 1.63
CA VAL A 750 8.11 43.82 1.01
C VAL A 750 9.36 43.20 1.66
N PRO A 751 9.27 41.97 2.20
CA PRO A 751 10.42 41.31 2.83
C PRO A 751 11.53 41.06 1.80
N ARG A 752 12.79 41.23 2.21
CA ARG A 752 13.93 40.95 1.33
C ARG A 752 14.22 39.46 1.35
N ILE A 753 14.13 38.79 0.20
CA ILE A 753 14.52 37.38 0.08
C ILE A 753 16.04 37.29 0.25
N LEU A 754 16.48 36.48 1.21
CA LEU A 754 17.90 36.23 1.49
C LEU A 754 18.43 35.02 0.72
N GLY A 755 17.57 34.03 0.48
CA GLY A 755 17.91 32.85 -0.29
C GLY A 755 16.86 31.77 -0.18
N SER A 756 17.03 30.73 -1.00
CA SER A 756 16.20 29.53 -1.01
C SER A 756 17.06 28.28 -1.13
N ARG A 757 16.57 27.16 -0.60
CA ARG A 757 17.14 25.82 -0.78
C ARG A 757 15.99 24.88 -1.12
N LEU A 758 16.20 23.96 -2.04
CA LEU A 758 15.25 22.89 -2.39
C LEU A 758 16.03 21.60 -2.59
N THR A 759 15.87 20.65 -1.68
CA THR A 759 16.33 19.27 -1.88
C THR A 759 15.25 18.52 -2.65
N LEU A 760 15.57 18.08 -3.87
CA LEU A 760 14.64 17.35 -4.72
C LEU A 760 14.41 15.93 -4.17
N VAL A 761 15.52 15.23 -3.93
CA VAL A 761 15.57 13.92 -3.29
C VAL A 761 16.91 13.78 -2.57
N GLY A 762 16.89 13.25 -1.36
CA GLY A 762 18.06 12.86 -0.59
C GLY A 762 17.76 11.58 0.17
N TYR A 763 18.66 10.60 0.08
CA TYR A 763 18.58 9.36 0.83
C TYR A 763 19.94 9.07 1.46
N ARG A 764 19.94 8.67 2.73
CA ARG A 764 21.16 8.23 3.44
C ARG A 764 20.83 7.02 4.30
N THR A 765 21.76 6.09 4.44
CA THR A 765 21.66 4.95 5.35
C THR A 765 22.98 4.75 6.08
N LEU A 766 22.91 4.48 7.37
CA LEU A 766 24.06 4.10 8.20
C LEU A 766 24.20 2.59 8.37
N MET A 767 23.25 1.80 7.87
CA MET A 767 23.22 0.36 8.10
C MET A 767 24.16 -0.36 7.12
N PRO A 768 25.24 -1.01 7.60
CA PRO A 768 26.10 -1.83 6.76
C PRO A 768 25.46 -3.20 6.47
N GLU A 769 25.99 -3.90 5.47
CA GLU A 769 25.67 -5.31 5.24
C GLU A 769 26.24 -6.19 6.37
N LEU A 770 25.62 -7.35 6.62
CA LEU A 770 26.09 -8.29 7.65
C LEU A 770 27.52 -8.78 7.34
N PRO A 771 28.35 -9.14 8.32
CA PRO A 771 29.73 -9.60 8.09
C PRO A 771 29.85 -10.72 7.04
N GLN A 772 28.90 -11.67 7.04
CA GLN A 772 28.85 -12.80 6.10
C GLN A 772 28.52 -12.36 4.67
N GLN A 773 27.89 -11.21 4.52
CA GLN A 773 27.37 -10.64 3.28
C GLN A 773 28.34 -9.62 2.65
N GLN A 774 29.32 -9.12 3.39
CA GLN A 774 30.30 -8.15 2.91
C GLN A 774 31.24 -8.77 1.84
N ARG A 775 31.24 -8.20 0.64
CA ARG A 775 32.09 -8.62 -0.50
C ARG A 775 33.24 -7.66 -0.74
N SER A 776 33.06 -6.44 -0.29
CA SER A 776 33.94 -5.31 -0.51
C SER A 776 33.95 -4.43 0.72
N PHE A 777 34.95 -3.55 0.81
CA PHE A 777 35.02 -2.57 1.89
C PHE A 777 33.81 -1.62 1.90
N SER A 778 33.20 -1.34 0.74
CA SER A 778 32.00 -0.49 0.66
C SER A 778 30.78 -1.12 1.32
N ASP A 779 30.69 -2.44 1.42
CA ASP A 779 29.54 -3.13 2.05
C ASP A 779 29.56 -2.99 3.57
N ALA A 780 30.72 -2.66 4.15
CA ALA A 780 30.88 -2.33 5.56
C ALA A 780 30.53 -0.86 5.87
N LEU A 781 30.16 -0.07 4.85
CA LEU A 781 29.82 1.34 4.98
C LEU A 781 28.34 1.56 4.66
N GLY A 782 27.74 2.53 5.35
CA GLY A 782 26.53 3.17 4.86
C GLY A 782 26.81 3.99 3.60
N TRP A 783 25.77 4.53 3.00
CA TRP A 783 25.91 5.42 1.84
C TRP A 783 24.79 6.45 1.81
N GLY A 784 25.02 7.52 1.07
CA GLY A 784 24.02 8.54 0.83
C GLY A 784 24.19 9.24 -0.50
N ALA A 785 23.09 9.73 -1.05
CA ALA A 785 23.07 10.58 -2.23
C ALA A 785 22.00 11.66 -2.09
N GLU A 786 22.31 12.87 -2.53
CA GLU A 786 21.39 14.01 -2.47
C GLU A 786 21.52 14.88 -3.72
N ALA A 787 20.37 15.35 -4.22
CA ALA A 787 20.26 16.34 -5.27
C ALA A 787 19.52 17.57 -4.75
N LYS A 788 20.16 18.74 -4.81
CA LYS A 788 19.64 20.00 -4.27
C LYS A 788 19.88 21.18 -5.20
N MET A 789 18.98 22.15 -5.14
CA MET A 789 19.11 23.47 -5.78
C MET A 789 19.05 24.55 -4.71
N SER A 790 19.82 25.62 -4.87
CA SER A 790 19.81 26.73 -3.92
C SER A 790 20.03 28.07 -4.61
N THR A 791 19.49 29.12 -3.99
CA THR A 791 19.70 30.51 -4.37
C THR A 791 20.21 31.29 -3.17
N ASP A 792 21.28 32.05 -3.33
CA ASP A 792 21.88 32.89 -2.31
C ASP A 792 22.31 34.22 -2.91
N ILE A 793 21.54 35.27 -2.67
CA ILE A 793 21.78 36.60 -3.25
C ILE A 793 23.06 37.27 -2.73
N GLY A 794 23.66 36.76 -1.66
CA GLY A 794 24.93 37.28 -1.14
C GLY A 794 26.16 36.63 -1.77
N ARG A 795 25.99 35.66 -2.68
CA ARG A 795 27.11 35.04 -3.41
C ARG A 795 27.28 35.70 -4.79
N PRO A 796 28.51 35.79 -5.32
CA PRO A 796 28.74 36.28 -6.69
C PRO A 796 28.00 35.46 -7.76
N LEU A 797 27.89 34.14 -7.54
CA LEU A 797 27.09 33.22 -8.35
C LEU A 797 25.88 32.77 -7.52
N PRO A 798 24.74 33.46 -7.65
CA PRO A 798 23.65 33.31 -6.71
C PRO A 798 22.90 31.99 -6.86
N TYR A 799 22.91 31.34 -8.02
CA TYR A 799 22.18 30.10 -8.25
C TYR A 799 23.14 28.90 -8.25
N ARG A 800 22.77 27.82 -7.55
CA ARG A 800 23.56 26.58 -7.49
C ARG A 800 22.67 25.35 -7.62
N ALA A 801 23.15 24.37 -8.36
CA ALA A 801 22.63 23.01 -8.40
C ALA A 801 23.74 22.06 -7.98
N THR A 802 23.48 21.22 -6.99
CA THR A 802 24.46 20.34 -6.37
C THR A 802 23.95 18.91 -6.39
N VAL A 803 24.82 18.00 -6.76
CA VAL A 803 24.64 16.56 -6.61
C VAL A 803 25.79 16.03 -5.78
N GLU A 804 25.49 15.30 -4.73
CA GLU A 804 26.47 14.71 -3.83
C GLU A 804 26.19 13.23 -3.60
N ALA A 805 27.26 12.46 -3.41
CA ALA A 805 27.21 11.06 -3.00
C ALA A 805 28.33 10.80 -1.99
N GLU A 806 28.06 10.03 -0.96
CA GLU A 806 28.99 9.73 0.12
C GLU A 806 28.88 8.27 0.58
N ALA A 807 30.01 7.70 1.02
CA ALA A 807 30.05 6.51 1.84
C ALA A 807 30.19 6.94 3.31
N LEU A 808 29.49 6.27 4.22
CA LEU A 808 29.34 6.64 5.63
C LEU A 808 29.87 5.52 6.52
N GLY A 809 30.98 5.75 7.20
CA GLY A 809 31.51 4.86 8.23
C GLY A 809 30.90 5.17 9.60
N VAL A 810 30.27 4.19 10.24
CA VAL A 810 29.74 4.31 11.60
C VAL A 810 30.88 4.04 12.60
N VAL A 811 31.25 5.06 13.37
CA VAL A 811 32.30 4.97 14.40
C VAL A 811 31.73 4.36 15.69
N ALA A 812 30.53 4.78 16.06
CA ALA A 812 29.79 4.26 17.20
C ALA A 812 28.29 4.44 16.95
N ALA A 813 27.48 3.46 17.35
CA ALA A 813 26.03 3.57 17.32
C ALA A 813 25.37 2.69 18.38
N SER A 814 24.26 3.16 18.91
CA SER A 814 23.25 2.34 19.60
C SER A 814 22.55 1.40 18.60
N GLU A 815 21.95 0.30 19.08
CA GLU A 815 21.21 -0.67 18.25
C GLU A 815 20.13 -0.05 17.34
N ARG A 816 19.46 1.01 17.81
CA ARG A 816 18.38 1.69 17.08
C ARG A 816 18.81 3.06 16.54
N PHE A 817 20.11 3.36 16.47
CA PHE A 817 20.63 4.64 15.98
C PHE A 817 20.01 5.88 16.68
N ASP A 818 19.52 5.75 17.91
CA ASP A 818 19.13 6.88 18.74
C ASP A 818 20.37 7.60 19.33
N THR A 819 21.54 7.00 19.24
CA THR A 819 22.82 7.69 19.37
C THR A 819 23.77 7.15 18.32
N PHE A 820 24.46 8.02 17.58
CA PHE A 820 25.48 7.59 16.61
C PHE A 820 26.53 8.66 16.34
N LEU A 821 27.70 8.21 15.89
CA LEU A 821 28.75 9.01 15.28
C LEU A 821 29.14 8.36 13.96
N ALA A 822 29.01 9.11 12.87
CA ALA A 822 29.36 8.68 11.53
C ALA A 822 30.28 9.70 10.86
N VAL A 823 31.26 9.20 10.11
CA VAL A 823 32.16 9.97 9.26
C VAL A 823 31.91 9.57 7.81
N GLY A 824 31.90 10.53 6.89
CA GLY A 824 31.67 10.26 5.49
C GLY A 824 32.77 10.78 4.58
N LEU A 825 32.96 10.04 3.49
CA LEU A 825 33.85 10.40 2.39
C LEU A 825 33.07 10.22 1.09
N GLY A 826 33.09 11.23 0.24
CA GLY A 826 32.27 11.26 -0.95
C GLY A 826 32.80 12.22 -2.00
N ALA A 827 31.92 12.54 -2.95
CA ALA A 827 32.15 13.53 -3.98
C ALA A 827 30.96 14.48 -4.08
N GLN A 828 31.23 15.71 -4.44
CA GLN A 828 30.24 16.74 -4.72
C GLN A 828 30.53 17.36 -6.07
N ALA A 829 29.51 17.40 -6.92
CA ALA A 829 29.50 18.19 -8.15
C ALA A 829 28.53 19.35 -7.96
N THR A 830 28.97 20.57 -8.27
CA THR A 830 28.14 21.77 -8.17
C THR A 830 28.24 22.62 -9.42
N MET A 831 27.10 22.95 -10.00
CA MET A 831 26.96 23.93 -11.06
C MET A 831 26.48 25.24 -10.43
N ALA A 832 27.32 26.27 -10.42
CA ALA A 832 26.97 27.61 -9.94
C ALA A 832 26.82 28.56 -11.14
N TRP A 833 25.80 29.43 -11.14
CA TRP A 833 25.62 30.37 -12.24
C TRP A 833 25.04 31.72 -11.80
N SER A 834 25.27 32.71 -12.65
CA SER A 834 24.66 34.04 -12.68
C SER A 834 24.14 34.28 -14.11
N PRO A 835 23.45 35.42 -14.39
CA PRO A 835 23.05 35.74 -15.76
C PRO A 835 24.22 35.86 -16.76
N THR A 836 25.45 36.01 -16.28
CA THR A 836 26.64 36.29 -17.12
C THR A 836 27.71 35.21 -17.06
N GLU A 837 27.68 34.30 -16.08
CA GLU A 837 28.73 33.30 -15.88
C GLU A 837 28.12 31.97 -15.39
N THR A 838 28.68 30.85 -15.82
CA THR A 838 28.37 29.51 -15.31
C THR A 838 29.67 28.79 -14.99
N VAL A 839 29.72 28.19 -13.81
CA VAL A 839 30.94 27.67 -13.20
C VAL A 839 30.66 26.27 -12.63
N PRO A 840 31.12 25.22 -13.33
CA PRO A 840 31.14 23.88 -12.80
C PRO A 840 32.29 23.71 -11.81
N THR A 841 31.99 23.09 -10.67
CA THR A 841 32.94 22.70 -9.63
C THR A 841 32.74 21.23 -9.27
N VAL A 842 33.84 20.52 -9.03
CA VAL A 842 33.79 19.12 -8.57
C VAL A 842 34.91 18.87 -7.58
N GLY A 843 34.64 18.11 -6.52
CA GLY A 843 35.65 17.80 -5.52
C GLY A 843 35.22 16.70 -4.56
N PRO A 844 36.17 16.16 -3.78
CA PRO A 844 35.82 15.27 -2.69
C PRO A 844 35.01 16.02 -1.61
N ARG A 845 34.24 15.25 -0.85
CA ARG A 845 33.41 15.73 0.24
C ARG A 845 33.71 14.91 1.49
N LEU A 846 34.08 15.58 2.57
CA LEU A 846 34.20 14.98 3.90
C LEU A 846 32.97 15.37 4.71
N SER A 847 32.42 14.44 5.47
CA SER A 847 31.29 14.71 6.37
C SER A 847 31.47 14.08 7.74
N LEU A 848 30.80 14.68 8.71
CA LEU A 848 30.65 14.21 10.06
C LEU A 848 29.18 14.36 10.45
N ALA A 849 28.58 13.30 10.96
CA ALA A 849 27.22 13.32 11.50
C ALA A 849 27.23 12.68 12.88
N HIS A 850 26.80 13.42 13.89
CA HIS A 850 26.69 12.94 15.25
C HIS A 850 25.32 13.27 15.82
N ARG A 851 24.69 12.27 16.43
CA ARG A 851 23.43 12.40 17.14
C ARG A 851 23.59 11.84 18.55
N LEU A 852 23.18 12.62 19.54
CA LEU A 852 23.07 12.19 20.93
C LEU A 852 21.60 12.25 21.35
N GLY A 853 21.05 11.13 21.80
CA GLY A 853 19.72 11.10 22.41
C GLY A 853 19.70 11.86 23.74
N LEU A 854 18.71 12.74 23.93
CA LEU A 854 18.48 13.47 25.17
C LEU A 854 17.30 12.85 25.93
N PRO A 855 17.32 12.86 27.28
CA PRO A 855 16.19 12.39 28.09
C PRO A 855 14.93 13.23 27.83
N GLY A 856 13.76 12.58 27.67
CA GLY A 856 12.46 13.25 27.56
C GLY A 856 11.50 12.56 26.59
N PRO A 857 10.21 12.95 26.58
CA PRO A 857 9.22 12.42 25.65
C PRO A 857 9.56 12.82 24.19
N GLY A 858 9.41 11.89 23.24
CA GLY A 858 9.50 12.19 21.80
C GLY A 858 10.91 12.27 21.21
N ASN A 859 11.87 11.49 21.73
CA ASN A 859 13.24 11.37 21.22
C ASN A 859 13.96 12.70 20.96
N SER A 860 13.93 13.60 21.95
CA SER A 860 14.74 14.83 21.95
C SER A 860 16.22 14.48 21.68
N ALA A 861 16.93 15.34 20.95
CA ALA A 861 18.29 15.03 20.51
C ALA A 861 19.17 16.26 20.35
N LEU A 862 20.48 16.06 20.47
CA LEU A 862 21.50 16.99 19.98
C LEU A 862 22.07 16.43 18.67
N ARG A 863 22.06 17.24 17.62
CA ARG A 863 22.57 16.91 16.28
C ARG A 863 23.74 17.83 15.95
N LEU A 864 24.85 17.24 15.53
CA LEU A 864 25.99 17.94 14.96
C LEU A 864 26.24 17.38 13.57
N GLU A 865 26.19 18.23 12.56
CA GLU A 865 26.54 17.90 11.19
C GLU A 865 27.64 18.84 10.73
N ALA A 866 28.69 18.31 10.11
CA ALA A 866 29.74 19.13 9.50
C ALA A 866 30.15 18.54 8.15
N THR A 867 30.46 19.41 7.18
CA THR A 867 30.94 19.02 5.86
C THR A 867 32.09 19.91 5.42
N TYR A 868 33.01 19.34 4.65
CA TYR A 868 34.12 20.06 4.03
C TYR A 868 34.34 19.58 2.60
N VAL A 869 34.38 20.52 1.66
CA VAL A 869 34.40 20.28 0.21
C VAL A 869 35.47 21.14 -0.44
N PRO A 870 36.70 20.63 -0.62
CA PRO A 870 37.66 21.24 -1.51
C PRO A 870 37.28 20.89 -2.95
N SER A 871 36.86 21.87 -3.74
CA SER A 871 36.39 21.69 -5.12
C SER A 871 37.28 22.40 -6.14
N TRP A 872 37.48 21.75 -7.28
CA TRP A 872 38.16 22.33 -8.43
C TRP A 872 37.17 23.11 -9.28
N ARG A 873 37.44 24.40 -9.48
CA ARG A 873 36.68 25.30 -10.34
C ARG A 873 37.16 25.19 -11.79
N THR A 874 36.23 24.95 -12.71
CA THR A 874 36.48 25.02 -14.15
C THR A 874 35.89 26.33 -14.71
N GLY A 875 36.65 27.07 -15.54
CA GLY A 875 36.23 28.38 -16.05
C GLY A 875 37.38 29.36 -16.30
N ILE A 876 37.08 30.66 -16.34
CA ILE A 876 38.00 31.75 -16.71
C ILE A 876 39.18 31.87 -15.73
N THR A 877 38.98 31.55 -14.45
CA THR A 877 40.02 31.45 -13.42
C THR A 877 39.97 30.06 -12.75
N PRO A 878 40.72 29.07 -13.29
CA PRO A 878 40.77 27.75 -12.71
C PRO A 878 41.51 27.77 -11.37
N GLY A 879 41.03 27.02 -10.39
CA GLY A 879 41.64 26.95 -9.07
C GLY A 879 40.82 26.16 -8.06
N PHE A 880 41.39 25.91 -6.89
CA PHE A 880 40.68 25.28 -5.78
C PHE A 880 39.88 26.31 -4.98
N THR A 881 38.63 25.96 -4.74
CA THR A 881 37.73 26.63 -3.80
C THR A 881 37.37 25.66 -2.70
N HIS A 882 37.21 26.16 -1.48
CA HIS A 882 36.93 25.34 -0.31
C HIS A 882 35.62 25.81 0.30
N GLU A 883 34.74 24.85 0.60
CA GLU A 883 33.47 25.09 1.27
C GLU A 883 33.44 24.27 2.57
N ALA A 884 33.11 24.90 3.69
CA ALA A 884 32.96 24.26 4.98
C ALA A 884 31.63 24.67 5.62
N ASP A 885 30.86 23.69 6.06
CA ASP A 885 29.59 23.90 6.76
C ASP A 885 29.61 23.14 8.08
N ALA A 886 29.07 23.75 9.13
CA ALA A 886 28.83 23.08 10.40
C ALA A 886 27.49 23.55 10.98
N THR A 887 26.66 22.60 11.41
CA THR A 887 25.38 22.84 12.04
C THR A 887 25.33 22.11 13.38
N LEU A 888 25.02 22.86 14.45
CA LEU A 888 24.67 22.31 15.76
C LEU A 888 23.19 22.62 16.00
N GLN A 889 22.39 21.59 16.20
CA GLN A 889 20.94 21.70 16.43
C GLN A 889 20.54 20.92 17.68
N VAL A 890 19.73 21.54 18.52
CA VAL A 890 19.03 20.85 19.60
C VAL A 890 17.59 20.64 19.16
N GLU A 891 17.01 19.50 19.49
CA GLU A 891 15.62 19.16 19.24
C GLU A 891 14.94 18.90 20.59
N TRP A 892 14.06 19.82 20.99
CA TRP A 892 13.33 19.73 22.26
C TRP A 892 11.83 19.68 22.03
N TYR A 893 11.22 18.58 22.47
CA TYR A 893 9.77 18.42 22.41
C TYR A 893 9.07 19.22 23.50
N LEU A 894 8.26 20.20 23.10
CA LEU A 894 7.54 21.09 24.02
C LEU A 894 6.12 20.59 24.37
N GLY A 895 5.63 19.55 23.70
CA GLY A 895 4.29 19.00 23.91
C GLY A 895 3.38 19.14 22.70
N ARG A 896 2.06 19.03 22.92
CA ARG A 896 1.02 19.18 21.90
C ARG A 896 0.19 20.43 22.16
N LEU A 897 -0.02 21.23 21.11
CA LEU A 897 -0.94 22.35 21.08
C LEU A 897 -2.07 22.04 20.08
N SER A 898 -3.26 21.71 20.59
CA SER A 898 -4.38 21.21 19.77
C SER A 898 -3.96 19.95 18.99
N ARG A 899 -4.04 19.98 17.65
CA ARG A 899 -3.63 18.87 16.76
C ARG A 899 -2.13 18.86 16.40
N TRP A 900 -1.36 19.85 16.86
CA TRP A 900 0.04 20.04 16.47
C TRP A 900 0.99 19.62 17.58
N SER A 901 2.04 18.90 17.23
CA SER A 901 3.15 18.57 18.10
C SER A 901 4.23 19.67 17.94
N VAL A 902 4.65 20.31 19.02
CA VAL A 902 5.55 21.47 18.95
C VAL A 902 6.97 21.06 19.34
N LEU A 903 7.93 21.27 18.44
CA LEU A 903 9.35 21.10 18.72
C LEU A 903 10.05 22.46 18.69
N LEU A 904 10.85 22.74 19.72
CA LEU A 904 11.79 23.84 19.71
C LEU A 904 13.12 23.34 19.12
N THR A 905 13.61 24.02 18.10
CA THR A 905 14.83 23.63 17.37
C THR A 905 15.84 24.77 17.33
N PRO A 906 16.50 25.13 18.45
CA PRO A 906 17.60 26.07 18.39
C PRO A 906 18.73 25.48 17.56
N ARG A 907 19.23 26.28 16.63
CA ARG A 907 20.22 25.89 15.63
C ARG A 907 21.28 26.97 15.48
N ALA A 908 22.54 26.57 15.61
CA ALA A 908 23.69 27.38 15.20
C ALA A 908 24.27 26.81 13.91
N GLN A 909 24.53 27.66 12.93
CA GLN A 909 25.13 27.30 11.65
C GLN A 909 26.31 28.20 11.35
N VAL A 910 27.38 27.58 10.86
CA VAL A 910 28.56 28.28 10.35
C VAL A 910 28.80 27.79 8.94
N HIS A 911 28.95 28.73 8.02
CA HIS A 911 29.28 28.49 6.63
C HIS A 911 30.52 29.30 6.26
N TRP A 912 31.45 28.67 5.55
CA TRP A 912 32.65 29.34 5.03
C TRP A 912 32.92 28.87 3.61
N GLU A 913 33.15 29.82 2.71
CA GLU A 913 33.55 29.58 1.32
C GLU A 913 34.73 30.48 0.96
N GLY A 914 35.83 29.93 0.45
CA GLY A 914 37.01 30.73 0.13
C GLY A 914 38.13 29.97 -0.57
N THR A 915 39.25 30.66 -0.81
CA THR A 915 40.51 30.06 -1.25
C THR A 915 41.47 29.98 -0.07
N LEU A 916 42.31 28.95 0.00
CA LEU A 916 43.31 28.82 1.09
C LEU A 916 44.51 29.77 0.93
N ALA A 917 44.48 30.70 -0.03
CA ALA A 917 45.57 31.64 -0.31
C ALA A 917 45.63 32.77 0.74
N SER A 918 45.97 32.42 1.99
CA SER A 918 46.46 33.34 3.05
C SER A 918 46.74 32.63 4.39
N TRP A 919 46.75 31.29 4.47
CA TRP A 919 46.95 30.59 5.75
C TRP A 919 48.41 30.56 6.27
N ALA A 920 49.29 31.41 5.72
CA ALA A 920 50.69 31.51 6.10
C ALA A 920 51.05 32.94 6.52
N GLY A 921 50.91 33.24 7.81
CA GLY A 921 51.46 34.44 8.45
C GLY A 921 51.52 34.26 9.97
N PRO A 922 52.70 34.39 10.63
CA PRO A 922 52.90 34.03 12.04
C PRO A 922 52.25 34.98 13.07
N GLY A 923 51.28 35.81 12.67
CA GLY A 923 50.66 36.84 13.51
C GLY A 923 49.13 36.77 13.67
N ARG A 924 48.44 35.79 13.07
CA ARG A 924 46.99 35.62 13.21
C ARG A 924 46.68 34.51 14.22
N SER A 925 45.76 34.76 15.17
CA SER A 925 45.40 33.78 16.21
C SER A 925 44.81 32.51 15.58
N LEU A 926 45.00 31.35 16.23
CA LEU A 926 44.44 30.04 15.83
C LEU A 926 42.90 30.05 15.61
N ALA A 927 42.20 31.12 15.99
CA ALA A 927 40.76 31.28 15.83
C ALA A 927 40.29 32.08 14.59
N SER A 928 41.19 32.61 13.74
CA SER A 928 40.77 33.36 12.53
C SER A 928 40.64 32.46 11.30
N LEU A 929 39.46 32.42 10.70
CA LEU A 929 39.21 31.74 9.41
C LEU A 929 40.02 32.39 8.27
N PRO A 930 40.44 31.64 7.23
CA PRO A 930 41.14 32.19 6.05
C PRO A 930 40.27 33.20 5.29
N GLU A 931 40.89 34.07 4.48
CA GLU A 931 40.16 35.04 3.64
C GLU A 931 39.13 34.33 2.75
N GLY A 932 37.86 34.73 2.90
CA GLY A 932 36.72 34.08 2.28
C GLY A 932 35.40 34.65 2.78
N LEU A 933 34.30 34.21 2.16
CA LEU A 933 32.95 34.52 2.59
C LEU A 933 32.60 33.63 3.79
N ALA A 934 32.65 34.19 4.99
CA ALA A 934 32.19 33.54 6.22
C ALA A 934 30.79 34.06 6.59
N ARG A 935 29.89 33.16 7.00
CA ARG A 935 28.57 33.52 7.53
C ARG A 935 28.27 32.71 8.78
N HIS A 936 27.77 33.40 9.79
CA HIS A 936 27.32 32.78 11.03
C HIS A 936 25.83 33.06 11.20
N ARG A 937 25.04 32.01 11.42
CA ARG A 937 23.60 32.13 11.65
C ARG A 937 23.24 31.46 12.97
N LEU A 938 22.53 32.20 13.82
CA LEU A 938 21.88 31.67 15.01
C LEU A 938 20.37 31.73 14.78
N ALA A 939 19.71 30.59 14.77
CA ALA A 939 18.28 30.49 14.54
C ALA A 939 17.59 29.77 15.68
N LEU A 940 16.40 30.23 16.03
CA LEU A 940 15.46 29.53 16.89
C LEU A 940 14.27 29.08 16.02
N GLY A 941 14.24 27.80 15.70
CA GLY A 941 13.13 27.19 14.98
C GLY A 941 11.99 26.79 15.91
N VAL A 942 10.75 26.98 15.46
CA VAL A 942 9.60 26.25 16.00
C VAL A 942 9.09 25.35 14.88
N GLU A 943 9.23 24.05 15.08
CA GLU A 943 8.65 23.05 14.20
C GLU A 943 7.26 22.69 14.72
N LEU A 944 6.26 22.86 13.86
CA LEU A 944 4.90 22.42 14.11
C LEU A 944 4.68 21.12 13.32
N ARG A 945 4.54 20.03 14.07
CA ARG A 945 4.35 18.67 13.57
C ARG A 945 2.88 18.30 13.51
#